data_AF-A0A1F4AVA4-F1
#
_entry.id   AF-A0A1F4AVA4-F1
#
_cell.length_a   1.000
_cell.length_b   1.000
_cell.length_c   1.000
_cell.angle_alpha   90.00
_cell.angle_beta   90.00
_cell.angle_gamma   90.00
#
_symmetry.space_group_name_H-M   'P 1'
#
loop_
_entity.id
_entity.type
_entity.pdbx_description
1 polymer ?
#
loop_
_entity_poly.entity_id
_entity_poly.type
_entity_poly.pdbx_seq_one_letter_code
_entity_poly.pdbx_strand_id
1 'polypeptide(L)'
;MDFFAQQDQARRNTTLMVFLFVLAVVAIVLAVDLLAAAAWLAVSKDTMLSRRASLLGQVPAPVYWGGTLAALAVIVGGTLYRIMQLSKGGVAVARMVGARWLKRDSQDPLERRLLNIVEEMAIASGITVPAVFVMDGERGINAFAAGFSPNEAAVTVTRGALEHLDRDQLQGVIGHEFSHILNGDMRLNVRLIGVIAGIVLIGSIGKFLMNMGRGSGGGGRFVTNRRGDVRLFAAGLALWLLGAVGVFFGQLIKAAVSRQREYLADAASVQFTRNPEGIAGALYEIGQTSGVISNRYAEELSHMYFGASVARTIFGLFETHPPIEDRIRRVLGNRALLFLRSRARAAMSAGSEASGQGLGGAAGAPEAAAVAAVDAARPGPSAMDWGRRAGDETVTTTAAAVLASVGSPTTGHIDYARRMLDSLPEAMREAMGSADGARCALLGLLVAAGGETRDRQAAMIRETEGDAIAAQALALERALKPLGARARLPVLELAIPTLRELERPERDRLLQLLKDLIEADRRVSVSEFVLVTICRHQFGGRVRGARRARHRTVTSVSNEIAIIVSLLIHAGRTPPDSFGGAMRRLGISGQALRRPTQLDVGLVEAALKELELLAPLAKPTVIKACLAVIMMDDKLSVAEAELMRAICAALDTPLPPILETLEPVAT
;
A
#
# COMPACT_ATOMS: atom_id res chain seq x y z
N MET A 1 -15.50 9.62 -3.49
CA MET A 1 -15.53 9.14 -4.91
C MET A 1 -15.91 7.66 -4.92
N ASP A 2 -16.23 7.03 -6.06
CA ASP A 2 -16.42 5.57 -6.09
C ASP A 2 -15.08 4.83 -6.29
N PHE A 3 -14.56 4.28 -5.19
CA PHE A 3 -13.39 3.41 -5.10
C PHE A 3 -13.42 2.24 -6.10
N PHE A 4 -14.58 1.59 -6.29
CA PHE A 4 -14.69 0.39 -7.13
C PHE A 4 -14.71 0.73 -8.62
N ALA A 5 -15.28 1.88 -8.99
CA ALA A 5 -15.22 2.41 -10.34
C ALA A 5 -13.77 2.72 -10.76
N GLN A 6 -12.97 3.31 -9.86
CA GLN A 6 -11.55 3.57 -10.12
C GLN A 6 -10.74 2.28 -10.28
N GLN A 7 -11.01 1.24 -9.47
CA GLN A 7 -10.37 -0.08 -9.65
C GLN A 7 -10.69 -0.73 -11.01
N ASP A 8 -11.87 -0.50 -11.60
CA ASP A 8 -12.16 -0.98 -12.96
C ASP A 8 -11.51 -0.09 -14.05
N GLN A 9 -11.49 1.23 -13.87
CA GLN A 9 -10.76 2.13 -14.77
C GLN A 9 -9.26 1.80 -14.81
N ALA A 10 -8.64 1.45 -13.68
CA ALA A 10 -7.26 0.96 -13.62
C ALA A 10 -7.05 -0.33 -14.43
N ARG A 11 -8.04 -1.22 -14.49
CA ARG A 11 -8.01 -2.42 -15.35
C ARG A 11 -8.09 -2.07 -16.83
N ARG A 12 -8.99 -1.15 -17.22
CA ARG A 12 -9.10 -0.67 -18.62
C ARG A 12 -7.81 -0.02 -19.10
N ASN A 13 -7.20 0.83 -18.26
CA ASN A 13 -5.90 1.45 -18.55
C ASN A 13 -4.77 0.39 -18.60
N THR A 14 -4.85 -0.71 -17.86
CA THR A 14 -3.91 -1.84 -18.00
C THR A 14 -3.94 -2.44 -19.42
N THR A 15 -5.12 -2.55 -20.04
CA THR A 15 -5.24 -3.05 -21.43
C THR A 15 -4.58 -2.11 -22.43
N LEU A 16 -4.79 -0.80 -22.29
CA LEU A 16 -4.14 0.22 -23.13
C LEU A 16 -2.61 0.21 -22.94
N MET A 17 -2.14 0.07 -21.70
CA MET A 17 -0.71 -0.07 -21.36
C MET A 17 -0.08 -1.29 -22.05
N VAL A 18 -0.78 -2.44 -22.09
CA VAL A 18 -0.31 -3.65 -22.79
C VAL A 18 -0.28 -3.44 -24.31
N PHE A 19 -1.26 -2.76 -24.90
CA PHE A 19 -1.25 -2.42 -26.33
C PHE A 19 -0.07 -1.51 -26.70
N LEU A 20 0.16 -0.44 -25.93
CA LEU A 20 1.30 0.46 -26.13
C LEU A 20 2.64 -0.24 -25.92
N PHE A 21 2.74 -1.18 -24.98
CA PHE A 21 3.92 -2.03 -24.81
C PHE A 21 4.19 -2.91 -26.04
N VAL A 22 3.17 -3.59 -26.58
CA VAL A 22 3.35 -4.42 -27.80
C VAL A 22 3.81 -3.56 -28.98
N LEU A 23 3.25 -2.36 -29.15
CA LEU A 23 3.70 -1.41 -30.17
C LEU A 23 5.16 -0.99 -29.98
N ALA A 24 5.57 -0.73 -28.73
CA ALA A 24 6.96 -0.41 -28.38
C ALA A 24 7.93 -1.57 -28.68
N VAL A 25 7.56 -2.81 -28.34
CA VAL A 25 8.36 -4.00 -28.64
C VAL A 25 8.53 -4.17 -30.15
N VAL A 26 7.47 -4.01 -30.95
CA VAL A 26 7.54 -4.07 -32.41
C VAL A 26 8.47 -2.98 -32.97
N ALA A 27 8.36 -1.74 -32.50
CA ALA A 27 9.21 -0.64 -32.94
C ALA A 27 10.70 -0.88 -32.61
N ILE A 28 10.99 -1.41 -31.42
CA ILE A 28 12.36 -1.74 -30.98
C ILE A 28 12.92 -2.92 -31.79
N VAL A 29 12.14 -3.98 -32.01
CA VAL A 29 12.55 -5.15 -32.81
C VAL A 29 12.89 -4.74 -34.24
N LEU A 30 12.03 -3.94 -34.90
CA LEU A 30 12.31 -3.42 -36.25
C LEU A 30 13.59 -2.58 -36.29
N ALA A 31 13.87 -1.79 -35.25
CA ALA A 31 15.08 -0.99 -35.17
C ALA A 31 16.34 -1.83 -34.82
N VAL A 32 16.23 -2.94 -34.07
CA VAL A 32 17.30 -3.95 -33.94
C VAL A 32 17.62 -4.56 -35.29
N ASP A 33 16.60 -5.00 -36.03
CA ASP A 33 16.75 -5.71 -37.30
C ASP A 33 17.34 -4.83 -38.40
N LEU A 34 16.95 -3.54 -38.46
CA LEU A 34 17.60 -2.54 -39.31
C LEU A 34 19.08 -2.33 -38.93
N LEU A 35 19.40 -2.36 -37.63
CA LEU A 35 20.77 -2.19 -37.16
C LEU A 35 21.65 -3.43 -37.39
N ALA A 36 21.08 -4.64 -37.26
CA ALA A 36 21.72 -5.90 -37.61
C ALA A 36 22.01 -5.98 -39.11
N ALA A 37 21.06 -5.54 -39.95
CA ALA A 37 21.25 -5.39 -41.39
C ALA A 37 22.38 -4.40 -41.75
N ALA A 38 22.40 -3.21 -41.12
CA ALA A 38 23.46 -2.23 -41.32
C ALA A 38 24.84 -2.75 -40.86
N ALA A 39 24.91 -3.45 -39.73
CA ALA A 39 26.12 -4.08 -39.23
C ALA A 39 26.62 -5.21 -40.14
N TRP A 40 25.71 -6.01 -40.70
CA TRP A 40 26.04 -7.04 -41.69
C TRP A 40 26.64 -6.42 -42.95
N LEU A 41 25.97 -5.43 -43.56
CA LEU A 41 26.45 -4.72 -44.75
C LEU A 41 27.80 -4.02 -44.53
N ALA A 42 28.10 -3.55 -43.31
CA ALA A 42 29.38 -2.95 -42.95
C ALA A 42 30.53 -3.97 -42.74
N VAL A 43 30.23 -5.27 -42.64
CA VAL A 43 31.22 -6.35 -42.46
C VAL A 43 31.38 -7.20 -43.73
N SER A 44 30.30 -7.43 -44.48
CA SER A 44 30.28 -8.20 -45.73
C SER A 44 30.91 -7.43 -46.89
N LYS A 45 32.18 -7.73 -47.18
CA LYS A 45 32.97 -7.06 -48.24
C LYS A 45 32.53 -7.35 -49.68
N ASP A 46 31.70 -8.37 -49.92
CA ASP A 46 31.39 -8.89 -51.26
C ASP A 46 30.14 -8.26 -51.93
N THR A 47 29.59 -7.16 -51.39
CA THR A 47 28.37 -6.49 -51.87
C THR A 47 28.55 -5.67 -53.17
N MET A 48 29.36 -6.16 -54.11
CA MET A 48 29.73 -5.45 -55.35
C MET A 48 28.86 -5.78 -56.59
N LEU A 49 28.01 -6.82 -56.55
CA LEU A 49 27.47 -7.44 -57.78
C LEU A 49 25.94 -7.52 -57.96
N SER A 50 25.11 -6.81 -57.16
CA SER A 50 23.65 -6.86 -57.32
C SER A 50 22.92 -5.50 -57.17
N ARG A 51 23.28 -4.52 -58.01
CA ARG A 51 22.66 -3.17 -58.13
C ARG A 51 21.13 -3.12 -58.44
N ARG A 52 20.43 -4.27 -58.44
CA ARG A 52 18.98 -4.42 -58.64
C ARG A 52 18.24 -5.08 -57.46
N ALA A 53 18.93 -5.59 -56.45
CA ALA A 53 18.28 -6.11 -55.25
C ALA A 53 17.90 -4.96 -54.31
N SER A 54 16.68 -4.94 -53.79
CA SER A 54 16.27 -4.00 -52.73
C SER A 54 17.17 -4.18 -51.50
N LEU A 55 17.47 -3.10 -50.79
CA LEU A 55 18.46 -3.10 -49.68
C LEU A 55 18.18 -4.16 -48.61
N LEU A 56 16.89 -4.40 -48.31
CA LEU A 56 16.43 -5.45 -47.38
C LEU A 56 16.76 -6.88 -47.87
N GLY A 57 16.74 -7.12 -49.19
CA GLY A 57 17.03 -8.43 -49.79
C GLY A 57 18.51 -8.76 -49.93
N GLN A 58 19.41 -7.84 -49.57
CA GLN A 58 20.87 -8.06 -49.60
C GLN A 58 21.41 -8.70 -48.31
N VAL A 59 20.56 -8.84 -47.28
CA VAL A 59 20.91 -9.40 -45.98
C VAL A 59 20.23 -10.78 -45.82
N PRO A 60 20.97 -11.84 -45.42
CA PRO A 60 20.37 -13.17 -45.26
C PRO A 60 19.27 -13.19 -44.19
N ALA A 61 18.16 -13.87 -44.48
CA ALA A 61 17.03 -14.02 -43.55
C ALA A 61 17.41 -14.46 -42.11
N PRO A 62 18.41 -15.36 -41.88
CA PRO A 62 18.85 -15.71 -40.53
C PRO A 62 19.37 -14.54 -39.69
N VAL A 63 19.86 -13.46 -40.29
CA VAL A 63 20.31 -12.25 -39.57
C VAL A 63 19.13 -11.55 -38.90
N TYR A 64 18.03 -11.37 -39.64
CA TYR A 64 16.78 -10.80 -39.13
C TYR A 64 16.13 -11.71 -38.07
N TRP A 65 16.04 -13.02 -38.33
CA TRP A 65 15.51 -13.96 -37.34
C TRP A 65 16.34 -13.98 -36.05
N GLY A 66 17.68 -13.90 -36.15
CA GLY A 66 18.57 -13.79 -35.00
C GLY A 66 18.40 -12.48 -34.23
N GLY A 67 18.28 -11.34 -34.93
CA GLY A 67 18.03 -10.03 -34.34
C GLY A 67 16.71 -9.98 -33.58
N THR A 68 15.60 -10.33 -34.23
CA THR A 68 14.26 -10.46 -33.64
C THR A 68 14.27 -11.39 -32.41
N LEU A 69 14.83 -12.60 -32.51
CA LEU A 69 14.84 -13.55 -31.39
C LEU A 69 15.67 -13.05 -30.20
N ALA A 70 16.83 -12.45 -30.44
CA ALA A 70 17.66 -11.87 -29.38
C ALA A 70 16.97 -10.67 -28.71
N ALA A 71 16.35 -9.78 -29.50
CA ALA A 71 15.61 -8.62 -28.99
C ALA A 71 14.42 -9.05 -28.12
N LEU A 72 13.61 -10.00 -28.60
CA LEU A 72 12.48 -10.54 -27.85
C LEU A 72 12.94 -11.26 -26.58
N ALA A 73 14.02 -12.06 -26.64
CA ALA A 73 14.57 -12.74 -25.46
C ALA A 73 15.06 -11.75 -24.39
N VAL A 74 15.72 -10.66 -24.78
CA VAL A 74 16.16 -9.60 -23.85
C VAL A 74 14.96 -8.85 -23.25
N ILE A 75 14.00 -8.40 -24.07
CA ILE A 75 12.88 -7.60 -23.59
C ILE A 75 11.93 -8.45 -22.73
N VAL A 76 11.50 -9.61 -23.22
CA VAL A 76 10.57 -10.50 -22.48
C VAL A 76 11.25 -11.12 -21.27
N GLY A 77 12.52 -11.54 -21.39
CA GLY A 77 13.30 -12.05 -20.27
C GLY A 77 13.53 -11.01 -19.17
N GLY A 78 13.92 -9.78 -19.56
CA GLY A 78 14.09 -8.66 -18.62
C GLY A 78 12.77 -8.26 -17.95
N THR A 79 11.67 -8.19 -18.72
CA THR A 79 10.32 -7.91 -18.22
C THR A 79 9.88 -8.97 -17.20
N LEU A 80 10.00 -10.26 -17.55
CA LEU A 80 9.62 -11.37 -16.70
C LEU A 80 10.50 -11.43 -15.44
N TYR A 81 11.81 -11.21 -15.57
CA TYR A 81 12.73 -11.15 -14.43
C TYR A 81 12.38 -10.03 -13.45
N ARG A 82 12.11 -8.79 -13.93
CA ARG A 82 11.69 -7.69 -13.05
C ARG A 82 10.32 -7.97 -12.42
N ILE A 83 9.35 -8.51 -13.17
CA ILE A 83 8.04 -8.92 -12.61
C ILE A 83 8.20 -10.00 -11.53
N MET A 84 9.07 -11.00 -11.73
CA MET A 84 9.38 -12.02 -10.74
C MET A 84 10.09 -11.43 -9.51
N GLN A 85 11.00 -10.48 -9.68
CA GLN A 85 11.66 -9.78 -8.57
C GLN A 85 10.66 -8.97 -7.74
N LEU A 86 9.77 -8.21 -8.39
CA LEU A 86 8.75 -7.38 -7.75
C LEU A 86 7.53 -8.17 -7.24
N SER A 87 7.38 -9.44 -7.62
CA SER A 87 6.31 -10.34 -7.12
C SER A 87 6.34 -10.59 -5.59
N LYS A 88 7.34 -10.05 -4.89
CA LYS A 88 7.46 -10.05 -3.43
C LYS A 88 6.72 -8.88 -2.73
N GLY A 89 5.97 -8.05 -3.46
CA GLY A 89 5.11 -6.99 -2.91
C GLY A 89 5.81 -5.64 -2.73
N GLY A 90 5.20 -4.70 -1.99
CA GLY A 90 5.73 -3.33 -1.82
C GLY A 90 7.17 -3.27 -1.30
N VAL A 91 7.47 -4.11 -0.31
CA VAL A 91 8.81 -4.30 0.27
C VAL A 91 9.87 -4.64 -0.78
N ALA A 92 9.49 -5.27 -1.90
CA ALA A 92 10.39 -5.58 -2.99
C ALA A 92 10.83 -4.31 -3.76
N VAL A 93 9.92 -3.35 -3.97
CA VAL A 93 10.22 -2.07 -4.62
C VAL A 93 11.07 -1.20 -3.69
N ALA A 94 10.72 -1.13 -2.40
CA ALA A 94 11.49 -0.39 -1.40
C ALA A 94 12.93 -0.91 -1.26
N ARG A 95 13.10 -2.24 -1.17
CA ARG A 95 14.44 -2.86 -1.16
C ARG A 95 15.16 -2.73 -2.51
N MET A 96 14.44 -2.66 -3.64
CA MET A 96 15.05 -2.41 -4.96
C MET A 96 15.70 -1.03 -5.02
N VAL A 97 15.05 0.02 -4.52
CA VAL A 97 15.64 1.37 -4.49
C VAL A 97 16.77 1.55 -3.48
N GLY A 98 17.01 0.56 -2.61
CA GLY A 98 18.01 0.62 -1.54
C GLY A 98 17.49 1.29 -0.26
N ALA A 99 16.17 1.38 -0.06
CA ALA A 99 15.61 1.97 1.15
C ALA A 99 15.75 1.02 2.36
N ARG A 100 16.14 1.59 3.50
CA ARG A 100 16.15 0.94 4.82
C ARG A 100 14.73 0.84 5.35
N TRP A 101 14.39 -0.24 6.05
CA TRP A 101 13.12 -0.32 6.80
C TRP A 101 13.24 0.56 8.06
N LEU A 102 12.32 1.50 8.20
CA LEU A 102 12.10 2.23 9.44
C LEU A 102 11.31 1.37 10.44
N LYS A 103 12.00 0.90 11.49
CA LYS A 103 11.39 0.20 12.63
C LYS A 103 10.78 1.20 13.63
N ARG A 104 9.79 0.72 14.41
CA ARG A 104 9.03 1.55 15.36
C ARG A 104 9.84 2.00 16.59
N ASP A 105 10.94 1.32 16.87
CA ASP A 105 11.88 1.61 17.97
C ASP A 105 12.90 2.73 17.65
N SER A 106 12.84 3.32 16.45
CA SER A 106 13.75 4.41 16.05
C SER A 106 13.75 5.56 17.06
N GLN A 107 14.93 6.14 17.27
CA GLN A 107 15.17 7.28 18.16
C GLN A 107 15.18 8.63 17.43
N ASP A 108 15.18 8.66 16.09
CA ASP A 108 15.16 9.91 15.32
C ASP A 108 13.76 10.56 15.35
N PRO A 109 13.61 11.81 15.84
CA PRO A 109 12.32 12.51 15.87
C PRO A 109 11.67 12.68 14.50
N LEU A 110 12.44 12.81 13.41
CA LEU A 110 11.92 12.93 12.05
C LEU A 110 11.33 11.60 11.55
N GLU A 111 11.95 10.49 11.94
CA GLU A 111 11.46 9.15 11.63
C GLU A 111 10.21 8.80 12.45
N ARG A 112 10.20 9.11 13.75
CA ARG A 112 8.99 9.02 14.60
C ARG A 112 7.83 9.85 14.04
N ARG A 113 8.11 11.08 13.59
CA ARG A 113 7.12 11.94 12.93
C ARG A 113 6.52 11.29 11.67
N LEU A 114 7.32 10.60 10.85
CA LEU A 114 6.81 9.86 9.70
C LEU A 114 5.94 8.65 10.11
N LEU A 115 6.40 7.86 11.08
CA LEU A 115 5.65 6.71 11.60
C LEU A 115 4.26 7.14 12.10
N ASN A 116 4.20 8.14 12.99
CA ASN A 116 2.95 8.67 13.52
C ASN A 116 2.00 9.13 12.39
N ILE A 117 2.51 9.84 11.38
CA ILE A 117 1.70 10.28 10.22
C ILE A 117 1.16 9.10 9.39
N VAL A 118 1.97 8.06 9.15
CA VAL A 118 1.53 6.87 8.41
C VAL A 118 0.51 6.05 9.23
N GLU A 119 0.66 6.00 10.55
CA GLU A 119 -0.24 5.28 11.46
C GLU A 119 -1.57 6.01 11.64
N GLU A 120 -1.55 7.33 11.82
CA GLU A 120 -2.72 8.21 11.76
C GLU A 120 -3.53 7.94 10.49
N MET A 121 -2.85 7.93 9.33
CA MET A 121 -3.49 7.70 8.03
C MET A 121 -4.00 6.26 7.84
N ALA A 122 -3.29 5.25 8.35
CA ALA A 122 -3.70 3.84 8.25
C ALA A 122 -4.93 3.54 9.10
N ILE A 123 -4.91 3.90 10.38
CA ILE A 123 -6.04 3.75 11.30
C ILE A 123 -7.24 4.55 10.77
N ALA A 124 -7.03 5.81 10.33
CA ALA A 124 -8.11 6.62 9.76
C ALA A 124 -8.72 6.02 8.48
N SER A 125 -7.90 5.38 7.64
CA SER A 125 -8.36 4.73 6.40
C SER A 125 -8.99 3.35 6.61
N GLY A 126 -8.85 2.76 7.79
CA GLY A 126 -9.25 1.38 8.04
C GLY A 126 -8.46 0.38 7.21
N ILE A 127 -7.14 0.58 7.10
CA ILE A 127 -6.21 -0.39 6.53
C ILE A 127 -5.10 -0.70 7.53
N THR A 128 -4.53 -1.89 7.42
CA THR A 128 -3.28 -2.25 8.10
C THR A 128 -2.17 -1.27 7.75
N VAL A 129 -1.38 -0.88 8.75
CA VAL A 129 -0.26 0.06 8.61
C VAL A 129 0.71 -0.43 7.51
N PRO A 130 0.99 0.39 6.47
CA PRO A 130 1.99 0.06 5.46
C PRO A 130 3.39 -0.09 6.08
N ALA A 131 4.21 -0.99 5.54
CA ALA A 131 5.62 -1.06 5.98
C ALA A 131 6.38 0.19 5.51
N VAL A 132 7.01 0.92 6.43
CA VAL A 132 7.65 2.22 6.16
C VAL A 132 9.14 2.08 5.86
N PHE A 133 9.61 2.75 4.81
CA PHE A 133 11.00 2.71 4.36
C PHE A 133 11.57 4.12 4.15
N VAL A 134 12.86 4.29 4.46
CA VAL A 134 13.59 5.55 4.28
C VAL A 134 14.75 5.36 3.30
N MET A 135 14.87 6.25 2.32
CA MET A 135 16.02 6.32 1.40
C MET A 135 17.05 7.32 1.96
N ASP A 136 17.97 6.80 2.77
CA ASP A 136 18.95 7.59 3.54
C ASP A 136 19.88 8.46 2.69
N GLY A 137 20.26 7.98 1.49
CA GLY A 137 21.18 8.69 0.60
C GLY A 137 20.56 9.86 -0.17
N GLU A 138 19.24 9.85 -0.39
CA GLU A 138 18.61 10.77 -1.34
C GLU A 138 18.10 12.04 -0.65
N ARG A 139 18.67 13.19 -1.02
CA ARG A 139 18.31 14.51 -0.47
C ARG A 139 17.21 15.25 -1.25
N GLY A 140 16.79 14.77 -2.42
CA GLY A 140 15.61 15.29 -3.11
C GLY A 140 14.33 14.90 -2.36
N ILE A 141 13.36 15.81 -2.26
CA ILE A 141 12.07 15.54 -1.59
C ILE A 141 11.24 14.58 -2.45
N ASN A 142 10.95 13.39 -1.92
CA ASN A 142 10.11 12.40 -2.61
C ASN A 142 9.50 11.37 -1.64
N ALA A 143 8.36 10.79 -2.03
CA ALA A 143 7.72 9.64 -1.39
C ALA A 143 7.01 8.77 -2.43
N PHE A 144 6.74 7.49 -2.13
CA PHE A 144 5.87 6.64 -2.95
C PHE A 144 5.32 5.42 -2.20
N ALA A 145 4.12 4.99 -2.58
CA ALA A 145 3.48 3.75 -2.19
C ALA A 145 3.61 2.65 -3.27
N ALA A 146 3.94 1.43 -2.84
CA ALA A 146 4.05 0.27 -3.71
C ALA A 146 3.40 -0.97 -3.07
N GLY A 147 2.78 -1.83 -3.88
CA GLY A 147 2.07 -3.02 -3.42
C GLY A 147 1.13 -3.60 -4.48
N PHE A 148 0.57 -4.79 -4.23
CA PHE A 148 -0.48 -5.37 -5.08
C PHE A 148 -1.88 -5.24 -4.47
N SER A 149 -2.00 -4.98 -3.17
CA SER A 149 -3.24 -4.70 -2.43
C SER A 149 -2.94 -3.68 -1.32
N PRO A 150 -3.94 -2.98 -0.74
CA PRO A 150 -3.71 -2.08 0.40
C PRO A 150 -3.00 -2.78 1.57
N ASN A 151 -3.40 -4.03 1.83
CA ASN A 151 -2.82 -4.94 2.83
C ASN A 151 -1.36 -5.39 2.52
N GLU A 152 -0.82 -5.04 1.35
CA GLU A 152 0.57 -5.32 0.93
C GLU A 152 1.33 -4.04 0.55
N ALA A 153 0.81 -2.88 0.98
CA ALA A 153 1.46 -1.59 0.80
C ALA A 153 2.78 -1.49 1.58
N ALA A 154 3.78 -0.92 0.94
CA ALA A 154 4.92 -0.31 1.59
C ALA A 154 5.01 1.16 1.15
N VAL A 155 5.28 2.06 2.08
CA VAL A 155 5.47 3.49 1.84
C VAL A 155 6.95 3.79 1.98
N THR A 156 7.55 4.37 0.95
CA THR A 156 8.97 4.74 0.91
C THR A 156 9.10 6.26 0.85
N VAL A 157 9.96 6.85 1.67
CA VAL A 157 10.17 8.31 1.77
C VAL A 157 11.68 8.60 1.69
N THR A 158 12.08 9.71 1.10
CA THR A 158 13.50 10.11 1.06
C THR A 158 13.93 10.83 2.34
N ARG A 159 15.22 10.76 2.69
CA ARG A 159 15.76 11.58 3.77
C ARG A 159 15.54 13.07 3.51
N GLY A 160 15.64 13.50 2.25
CA GLY A 160 15.26 14.84 1.81
C GLY A 160 13.85 15.27 2.24
N ALA A 161 12.84 14.42 2.05
CA ALA A 161 11.47 14.72 2.47
C ALA A 161 11.31 14.76 4.00
N LEU A 162 12.06 13.96 4.75
CA LEU A 162 12.08 14.01 6.22
C LEU A 162 12.71 15.28 6.77
N GLU A 163 13.70 15.85 6.09
CA GLU A 163 14.47 17.01 6.56
C GLU A 163 13.87 18.35 6.12
N HIS A 164 13.27 18.43 4.92
CA HIS A 164 12.79 19.70 4.35
C HIS A 164 11.29 19.96 4.54
N LEU A 165 10.47 18.93 4.77
CA LEU A 165 9.03 19.11 4.97
C LEU A 165 8.68 19.31 6.44
N ASP A 166 7.78 20.25 6.72
CA ASP A 166 7.10 20.35 8.01
C ASP A 166 6.11 19.19 8.24
N ARG A 167 5.50 19.11 9.42
CA ARG A 167 4.61 17.99 9.80
C ARG A 167 3.39 17.89 8.88
N ASP A 168 2.83 19.02 8.48
CA ASP A 168 1.58 19.10 7.72
C ASP A 168 1.83 18.98 6.21
N GLN A 169 2.96 19.49 5.73
CA GLN A 169 3.50 19.19 4.41
C GLN A 169 3.74 17.69 4.24
N LEU A 170 4.44 17.05 5.20
CA LEU A 170 4.67 15.60 5.17
C LEU A 170 3.35 14.83 5.26
N GLN A 171 2.40 15.25 6.11
CA GLN A 171 1.08 14.63 6.16
C GLN A 171 0.28 14.83 4.85
N GLY A 172 0.44 15.95 4.16
CA GLY A 172 -0.12 16.18 2.82
C GLY A 172 0.43 15.20 1.78
N VAL A 173 1.75 14.95 1.78
CA VAL A 173 2.40 13.98 0.90
C VAL A 173 1.96 12.55 1.22
N ILE A 174 1.95 12.15 2.49
CA ILE A 174 1.48 10.82 2.88
C ILE A 174 -0.03 10.68 2.58
N GLY A 175 -0.84 11.73 2.76
CA GLY A 175 -2.26 11.73 2.35
C GLY A 175 -2.47 11.52 0.85
N HIS A 176 -1.58 12.06 0.01
CA HIS A 176 -1.55 11.83 -1.44
C HIS A 176 -1.23 10.36 -1.75
N GLU A 177 -0.18 9.80 -1.13
CA GLU A 177 0.19 8.39 -1.31
C GLU A 177 -0.89 7.42 -0.80
N PHE A 178 -1.56 7.74 0.30
CA PHE A 178 -2.70 6.96 0.78
C PHE A 178 -3.87 6.95 -0.22
N SER A 179 -4.05 8.01 -1.02
CA SER A 179 -5.01 7.97 -2.12
C SER A 179 -4.64 6.91 -3.16
N HIS A 180 -3.36 6.80 -3.55
CA HIS A 180 -2.89 5.74 -4.46
C HIS A 180 -2.94 4.32 -3.85
N ILE A 181 -2.76 4.20 -2.53
CA ILE A 181 -2.98 2.93 -1.80
C ILE A 181 -4.45 2.51 -1.91
N LEU A 182 -5.37 3.41 -1.56
CA LEU A 182 -6.81 3.13 -1.51
C LEU A 182 -7.38 2.90 -2.92
N ASN A 183 -7.15 3.80 -3.87
CA ASN A 183 -7.67 3.67 -5.23
C ASN A 183 -7.04 2.49 -6.03
N GLY A 184 -6.00 1.87 -5.48
CA GLY A 184 -5.39 0.64 -6.00
C GLY A 184 -4.34 0.86 -7.11
N ASP A 185 -3.90 2.10 -7.30
CA ASP A 185 -2.95 2.52 -8.34
C ASP A 185 -1.61 1.80 -8.24
N MET A 186 -1.16 1.49 -7.01
CA MET A 186 0.06 0.73 -6.74
C MET A 186 0.20 -0.52 -7.63
N ARG A 187 -0.90 -1.26 -7.84
CA ARG A 187 -0.90 -2.50 -8.64
C ARG A 187 -0.58 -2.24 -10.12
N LEU A 188 -0.98 -1.09 -10.65
CA LEU A 188 -0.62 -0.65 -12.00
C LEU A 188 0.81 -0.09 -12.03
N ASN A 189 1.19 0.70 -11.03
CA ASN A 189 2.53 1.30 -10.93
C ASN A 189 3.64 0.23 -10.79
N VAL A 190 3.41 -0.87 -10.05
CA VAL A 190 4.35 -2.00 -9.97
C VAL A 190 4.45 -2.79 -11.28
N ARG A 191 3.35 -2.90 -12.04
CA ARG A 191 3.36 -3.52 -13.38
C ARG A 191 4.10 -2.65 -14.39
N LEU A 192 3.92 -1.33 -14.33
CA LEU A 192 4.62 -0.35 -15.16
C LEU A 192 6.13 -0.51 -15.01
N ILE A 193 6.67 -0.55 -13.78
CA ILE A 193 8.12 -0.81 -13.53
C ILE A 193 8.57 -2.08 -14.25
N GLY A 194 7.85 -3.20 -14.05
CA GLY A 194 8.19 -4.49 -14.67
C GLY A 194 8.25 -4.45 -16.20
N VAL A 195 7.28 -3.78 -16.82
CA VAL A 195 7.14 -3.62 -18.27
C VAL A 195 8.20 -2.67 -18.85
N ILE A 196 8.48 -1.55 -18.18
CA ILE A 196 9.46 -0.57 -18.61
C ILE A 196 10.89 -1.11 -18.49
N ALA A 197 11.19 -1.87 -17.43
CA ALA A 197 12.52 -2.45 -17.19
C ALA A 197 13.04 -3.29 -18.38
N GLY A 198 12.18 -4.12 -18.98
CA GLY A 198 12.57 -4.95 -20.13
C GLY A 198 12.89 -4.14 -21.39
N ILE A 199 12.22 -3.00 -21.59
CA ILE A 199 12.48 -2.07 -22.69
C ILE A 199 13.78 -1.28 -22.46
N VAL A 200 13.97 -0.74 -21.25
CA VAL A 200 15.14 0.07 -20.86
C VAL A 200 16.42 -0.77 -20.75
N LEU A 201 16.29 -2.08 -20.58
CA LEU A 201 17.43 -3.02 -20.50
C LEU A 201 18.34 -2.96 -21.75
N ILE A 202 17.78 -2.77 -22.95
CA ILE A 202 18.58 -2.65 -24.19
C ILE A 202 19.48 -1.41 -24.16
N GLY A 203 18.93 -0.25 -23.76
CA GLY A 203 19.71 0.98 -23.58
C GLY A 203 20.77 0.87 -22.49
N SER A 204 20.49 0.06 -21.46
CA SER A 204 21.41 -0.23 -20.35
C SER A 204 22.57 -1.13 -20.78
N ILE A 205 22.30 -2.14 -21.61
CA ILE A 205 23.34 -2.95 -22.28
C ILE A 205 24.20 -2.05 -23.19
N GLY A 206 23.59 -1.13 -23.93
CA GLY A 206 24.31 -0.12 -24.72
C GLY A 206 25.31 0.69 -23.89
N LYS A 207 24.85 1.31 -22.78
CA LYS A 207 25.70 2.04 -21.82
C LYS A 207 26.85 1.15 -21.29
N PHE A 208 26.58 -0.12 -20.96
CA PHE A 208 27.57 -1.07 -20.45
C PHE A 208 28.67 -1.39 -21.49
N LEU A 209 28.28 -1.66 -22.75
CA LEU A 209 29.24 -1.88 -23.85
C LEU A 209 30.06 -0.62 -24.17
N MET A 210 29.46 0.58 -24.12
CA MET A 210 30.18 1.85 -24.28
C MET A 210 31.23 2.06 -23.19
N ASN A 211 30.94 1.67 -21.94
CA ASN A 211 31.86 1.81 -20.83
C ASN A 211 33.05 0.83 -20.93
N MET A 212 32.82 -0.41 -21.38
CA MET A 212 33.91 -1.35 -21.66
C MET A 212 34.74 -0.90 -22.88
N GLY A 213 34.10 -0.49 -23.97
CA GLY A 213 34.76 0.03 -25.19
C GLY A 213 35.46 1.39 -25.04
N ARG A 214 35.35 2.03 -23.88
CA ARG A 214 36.12 3.24 -23.51
C ARG A 214 37.47 2.95 -22.85
N GLY A 215 37.67 1.72 -22.36
CA GLY A 215 38.88 1.30 -21.64
C GLY A 215 38.90 1.82 -20.19
N SER A 216 39.26 0.94 -19.25
CA SER A 216 39.53 1.36 -17.87
C SER A 216 40.88 2.07 -17.81
N GLY A 217 40.89 3.33 -17.37
CA GLY A 217 42.10 4.12 -17.12
C GLY A 217 42.89 3.68 -15.88
N GLY A 218 42.99 2.38 -15.61
CA GLY A 218 43.47 1.81 -14.35
C GLY A 218 44.41 0.63 -14.52
N GLY A 219 45.70 0.91 -14.72
CA GLY A 219 46.81 0.04 -14.29
C GLY A 219 46.89 -1.40 -14.82
N GLY A 220 47.15 -1.59 -16.12
CA GLY A 220 47.52 -2.92 -16.64
C GLY A 220 48.17 -2.87 -18.03
N ARG A 221 49.42 -3.35 -18.16
CA ARG A 221 50.10 -3.49 -19.46
C ARG A 221 49.68 -4.79 -20.15
N PHE A 222 48.69 -4.75 -21.04
CA PHE A 222 48.54 -5.77 -22.09
C PHE A 222 48.14 -5.12 -23.43
N VAL A 223 48.76 -5.60 -24.51
CA VAL A 223 48.59 -5.05 -25.87
C VAL A 223 47.62 -5.93 -26.66
N THR A 224 46.38 -5.49 -26.82
CA THR A 224 45.44 -6.10 -27.77
C THR A 224 44.55 -5.07 -28.48
N ASN A 225 44.72 -5.00 -29.80
CA ASN A 225 43.67 -4.69 -30.78
C ASN A 225 42.74 -3.47 -30.57
N ARG A 226 43.30 -2.26 -30.70
CA ARG A 226 42.62 -0.94 -30.74
C ARG A 226 41.40 -0.82 -31.70
N ARG A 227 41.19 -1.78 -32.62
CA ARG A 227 40.00 -1.85 -33.52
C ARG A 227 38.82 -2.60 -32.88
N GLY A 228 39.06 -3.39 -31.83
CA GLY A 228 38.01 -4.05 -31.05
C GLY A 228 37.21 -3.04 -30.24
N ASP A 229 37.89 -2.21 -29.45
CA ASP A 229 37.29 -1.21 -28.55
C ASP A 229 36.36 -0.25 -29.28
N VAL A 230 36.81 0.28 -30.43
CA VAL A 230 36.01 1.19 -31.28
C VAL A 230 34.75 0.52 -31.82
N ARG A 231 34.80 -0.78 -32.17
CA ARG A 231 33.62 -1.55 -32.61
C ARG A 231 32.67 -1.82 -31.44
N LEU A 232 33.20 -2.17 -30.27
CA LEU A 232 32.43 -2.40 -29.05
C LEU A 232 31.73 -1.12 -28.59
N PHE A 233 32.43 0.02 -28.64
CA PHE A 233 31.88 1.33 -28.35
C PHE A 233 30.79 1.74 -29.36
N ALA A 234 31.01 1.53 -30.66
CA ALA A 234 30.01 1.82 -31.68
C ALA A 234 28.75 0.95 -31.54
N ALA A 235 28.90 -0.35 -31.25
CA ALA A 235 27.78 -1.25 -30.95
C ALA A 235 27.03 -0.84 -29.66
N GLY A 236 27.76 -0.40 -28.63
CA GLY A 236 27.16 0.15 -27.42
C GLY A 236 26.38 1.45 -27.67
N LEU A 237 26.93 2.37 -28.46
CA LEU A 237 26.27 3.62 -28.84
C LEU A 237 25.01 3.36 -29.66
N ALA A 238 25.07 2.42 -30.60
CA ALA A 238 23.92 1.94 -31.37
C ALA A 238 22.80 1.40 -30.46
N LEU A 239 23.12 0.49 -29.53
CA LEU A 239 22.15 -0.06 -28.59
C LEU A 239 21.64 0.98 -27.57
N TRP A 240 22.43 2.00 -27.24
CA TRP A 240 21.98 3.12 -26.41
C TRP A 240 20.99 4.04 -27.14
N LEU A 241 21.27 4.39 -28.40
CA LEU A 241 20.35 5.17 -29.25
C LEU A 241 19.04 4.41 -29.52
N LEU A 242 19.11 3.10 -29.76
CA LEU A 242 17.96 2.20 -29.80
C LEU A 242 17.19 2.22 -28.46
N GLY A 243 17.91 2.20 -27.34
CA GLY A 243 17.34 2.35 -26.01
C GLY A 243 16.52 3.63 -25.83
N ALA A 244 16.91 4.74 -26.47
CA ALA A 244 16.16 6.00 -26.44
C ALA A 244 14.74 5.89 -27.04
N VAL A 245 14.54 5.04 -28.05
CA VAL A 245 13.20 4.67 -28.57
C VAL A 245 12.39 4.00 -27.47
N GLY A 246 13.01 3.12 -26.70
CA GLY A 246 12.43 2.49 -25.51
C GLY A 246 12.04 3.50 -24.42
N VAL A 247 12.90 4.48 -24.13
CA VAL A 247 12.59 5.56 -23.17
C VAL A 247 11.37 6.37 -23.62
N PHE A 248 11.31 6.74 -24.90
CA PHE A 248 10.18 7.46 -25.48
C PHE A 248 8.85 6.70 -25.33
N PHE A 249 8.82 5.41 -25.68
CA PHE A 249 7.61 4.59 -25.47
C PHE A 249 7.30 4.40 -23.98
N GLY A 250 8.31 4.27 -23.12
CA GLY A 250 8.13 4.23 -21.66
C GLY A 250 7.47 5.51 -21.12
N GLN A 251 7.87 6.69 -21.61
CA GLN A 251 7.25 7.97 -21.29
C GLN A 251 5.80 8.05 -21.79
N LEU A 252 5.54 7.62 -23.04
CA LEU A 252 4.18 7.58 -23.60
C LEU A 252 3.24 6.67 -22.79
N ILE A 253 3.72 5.49 -22.38
CA ILE A 253 3.00 4.54 -21.54
C ILE A 253 2.66 5.14 -20.16
N LYS A 254 3.61 5.85 -19.52
CA LYS A 254 3.36 6.56 -18.25
C LYS A 254 2.35 7.71 -18.41
N ALA A 255 2.51 8.53 -19.45
CA ALA A 255 1.67 9.70 -19.71
C ALA A 255 0.21 9.34 -20.02
N ALA A 256 -0.05 8.16 -20.60
CA ALA A 256 -1.39 7.64 -20.84
C ALA A 256 -2.16 7.19 -19.58
N VAL A 257 -1.47 7.08 -18.43
CA VAL A 257 -2.05 6.56 -17.18
C VAL A 257 -2.20 7.64 -16.10
N SER A 258 -1.22 8.54 -15.99
CA SER A 258 -1.01 9.34 -14.77
C SER A 258 -1.91 10.56 -14.61
N ARG A 259 -1.82 11.57 -15.51
CA ARG A 259 -2.14 12.98 -15.22
C ARG A 259 -3.51 13.31 -14.57
N GLN A 260 -4.55 12.50 -14.78
CA GLN A 260 -5.84 12.72 -14.10
C GLN A 260 -5.85 12.22 -12.65
N ARG A 261 -5.08 11.17 -12.33
CA ARG A 261 -5.04 10.55 -10.99
C ARG A 261 -4.33 11.46 -9.99
N GLU A 262 -3.24 12.09 -10.41
CA GLU A 262 -2.49 13.09 -9.65
C GLU A 262 -3.41 14.17 -9.04
N TYR A 263 -4.28 14.75 -9.87
CA TYR A 263 -5.25 15.76 -9.41
C TYR A 263 -6.32 15.19 -8.46
N LEU A 264 -6.69 13.92 -8.60
CA LEU A 264 -7.62 13.25 -7.68
C LEU A 264 -6.93 12.85 -6.36
N ALA A 265 -5.64 12.52 -6.39
CA ALA A 265 -4.82 12.24 -5.22
C ALA A 265 -4.49 13.52 -4.43
N ASP A 266 -4.23 14.64 -5.12
CA ASP A 266 -4.16 15.97 -4.49
C ASP A 266 -5.48 16.31 -3.80
N ALA A 267 -6.61 16.22 -4.50
CA ALA A 267 -7.94 16.50 -3.93
C ALA A 267 -8.31 15.56 -2.76
N ALA A 268 -7.93 14.29 -2.86
CA ALA A 268 -8.11 13.31 -1.78
C ALA A 268 -7.24 13.64 -0.56
N SER A 269 -5.97 14.04 -0.75
CA SER A 269 -5.11 14.52 0.34
C SER A 269 -5.74 15.70 1.10
N VAL A 270 -6.34 16.66 0.38
CA VAL A 270 -7.12 17.75 0.99
C VAL A 270 -8.36 17.22 1.72
N GLN A 271 -9.10 16.25 1.15
CA GLN A 271 -10.28 15.66 1.79
C GLN A 271 -9.92 14.94 3.11
N PHE A 272 -8.79 14.23 3.14
CA PHE A 272 -8.35 13.47 4.31
C PHE A 272 -7.87 14.44 5.41
N THR A 273 -6.89 15.29 5.07
CA THR A 273 -6.19 16.16 6.03
C THR A 273 -6.97 17.41 6.42
N ARG A 274 -7.91 17.87 5.59
CA ARG A 274 -8.50 19.23 5.60
C ARG A 274 -7.48 20.38 5.54
N ASN A 275 -6.20 20.11 5.30
CA ASN A 275 -5.16 21.13 5.16
C ASN A 275 -4.66 21.23 3.69
N PRO A 276 -5.28 22.08 2.86
CA PRO A 276 -4.82 22.29 1.49
C PRO A 276 -3.47 23.03 1.41
N GLU A 277 -3.09 23.77 2.45
CA GLU A 277 -1.80 24.46 2.52
C GLU A 277 -0.64 23.50 2.84
N GLY A 278 -0.92 22.34 3.46
CA GLY A 278 0.04 21.25 3.65
C GLY A 278 0.52 20.66 2.32
N ILE A 279 -0.39 20.07 1.52
CA ILE A 279 -0.03 19.50 0.21
C ILE A 279 0.45 20.57 -0.78
N ALA A 280 -0.14 21.77 -0.80
CA ALA A 280 0.36 22.87 -1.64
C ALA A 280 1.74 23.38 -1.20
N GLY A 281 2.04 23.34 0.10
CA GLY A 281 3.35 23.65 0.64
C GLY A 281 4.39 22.61 0.26
N ALA A 282 4.09 21.32 0.39
CA ALA A 282 5.00 20.26 -0.03
C ALA A 282 5.31 20.35 -1.54
N LEU A 283 4.28 20.59 -2.36
CA LEU A 283 4.44 20.81 -3.81
C LEU A 283 5.32 22.04 -4.11
N TYR A 284 5.22 23.11 -3.32
CA TYR A 284 6.11 24.27 -3.43
C TYR A 284 7.56 23.92 -3.11
N GLU A 285 7.83 23.25 -1.98
CA GLU A 285 9.22 22.87 -1.63
C GLU A 285 9.81 21.90 -2.66
N ILE A 286 9.04 20.93 -3.16
CA ILE A 286 9.44 20.03 -4.26
C ILE A 286 9.80 20.81 -5.53
N GLY A 287 9.08 21.91 -5.82
CA GLY A 287 9.36 22.79 -6.96
C GLY A 287 10.66 23.60 -6.81
N GLN A 288 11.08 23.89 -5.58
CA GLN A 288 12.35 24.60 -5.29
C GLN A 288 13.53 23.61 -5.19
N THR A 289 13.36 22.47 -4.51
CA THR A 289 14.39 21.44 -4.32
C THR A 289 14.64 20.66 -5.63
N SER A 290 15.38 21.29 -6.54
CA SER A 290 15.78 20.75 -7.86
C SER A 290 16.83 19.63 -7.79
N GLY A 291 16.66 18.68 -6.86
CA GLY A 291 17.51 17.52 -6.68
C GLY A 291 17.11 16.38 -7.61
N VAL A 292 17.88 16.14 -8.67
CA VAL A 292 17.74 14.94 -9.52
C VAL A 292 18.01 13.70 -8.67
N ILE A 293 17.02 12.82 -8.53
CA ILE A 293 17.11 11.58 -7.75
C ILE A 293 18.18 10.67 -8.38
N SER A 294 19.28 10.44 -7.66
CA SER A 294 20.51 9.79 -8.08
C SER A 294 20.44 8.26 -8.14
N ASN A 295 19.23 7.70 -8.28
CA ASN A 295 19.02 6.27 -8.22
C ASN A 295 19.22 5.57 -9.59
N ARG A 296 19.95 4.45 -9.61
CA ARG A 296 20.11 3.56 -10.77
C ARG A 296 18.80 3.08 -11.41
N TYR A 297 17.69 3.10 -10.66
CA TYR A 297 16.35 2.73 -11.12
C TYR A 297 15.43 3.93 -11.40
N ALA A 298 15.92 5.18 -11.33
CA ALA A 298 15.08 6.37 -11.48
C ALA A 298 14.28 6.41 -12.78
N GLU A 299 14.86 5.90 -13.88
CA GLU A 299 14.19 5.79 -15.19
C GLU A 299 13.00 4.79 -15.16
N GLU A 300 13.15 3.68 -14.44
CA GLU A 300 12.08 2.68 -14.24
C GLU A 300 11.00 3.16 -13.26
N LEU A 301 11.32 4.13 -12.39
CA LEU A 301 10.51 4.58 -11.26
C LEU A 301 9.96 6.01 -11.39
N SER A 302 10.26 6.76 -12.47
CA SER A 302 9.92 8.18 -12.57
C SER A 302 8.42 8.54 -12.50
N HIS A 303 7.52 7.54 -12.53
CA HIS A 303 6.07 7.69 -12.32
C HIS A 303 5.63 7.46 -10.86
N MET A 304 6.58 7.20 -9.97
CA MET A 304 6.44 7.17 -8.51
C MET A 304 7.18 8.34 -7.87
N TYR A 305 7.70 9.30 -8.64
CA TYR A 305 8.64 10.32 -8.17
C TYR A 305 8.03 11.72 -8.34
N PHE A 306 7.62 12.35 -7.23
CA PHE A 306 7.03 13.70 -7.21
C PHE A 306 7.91 14.76 -7.90
N GLY A 307 9.23 14.63 -7.76
CA GLY A 307 10.22 15.53 -8.36
C GLY A 307 10.69 15.09 -9.75
N ALA A 308 10.96 16.06 -10.62
CA ALA A 308 11.48 15.82 -11.98
C ALA A 308 12.85 15.10 -11.95
N SER A 309 12.84 13.83 -12.32
CA SER A 309 14.01 12.93 -12.25
C SER A 309 14.92 12.94 -13.50
N VAL A 310 14.69 13.89 -14.40
CA VAL A 310 15.50 14.14 -15.61
C VAL A 310 15.70 15.65 -15.76
N ALA A 311 16.87 16.08 -16.25
CA ALA A 311 17.19 17.49 -16.45
C ALA A 311 16.12 18.22 -17.30
N ARG A 312 15.82 19.47 -16.91
CA ARG A 312 14.64 20.26 -17.32
C ARG A 312 14.67 20.81 -18.76
N THR A 313 15.23 20.04 -19.70
CA THR A 313 15.69 20.51 -21.01
C THR A 313 14.94 19.80 -22.14
N ILE A 314 14.12 20.57 -22.87
CA ILE A 314 13.46 20.27 -24.17
C ILE A 314 12.04 19.63 -24.16
N PHE A 315 11.63 18.79 -23.19
CA PHE A 315 10.35 18.04 -23.32
C PHE A 315 9.34 18.12 -22.16
N GLY A 316 8.74 19.30 -21.93
CA GLY A 316 7.62 19.49 -20.97
C GLY A 316 6.28 18.80 -21.33
N LEU A 317 6.24 17.96 -22.38
CA LEU A 317 5.06 17.18 -22.78
C LEU A 317 5.03 15.76 -22.16
N PHE A 318 6.16 15.28 -21.64
CA PHE A 318 6.36 13.93 -21.12
C PHE A 318 6.59 13.87 -19.59
N GLU A 319 6.30 14.97 -18.88
CA GLU A 319 6.27 14.96 -17.42
C GLU A 319 5.21 13.96 -16.92
N THR A 320 5.62 13.09 -15.99
CA THR A 320 4.80 12.04 -15.39
C THR A 320 3.73 12.59 -14.46
N HIS A 321 3.99 13.74 -13.86
CA HIS A 321 3.08 14.50 -13.01
C HIS A 321 2.69 15.80 -13.75
N PRO A 322 1.49 16.37 -13.55
CA PRO A 322 1.16 17.69 -14.07
C PRO A 322 2.03 18.79 -13.46
N PRO A 323 2.15 19.97 -14.12
CA PRO A 323 2.91 21.10 -13.60
C PRO A 323 2.54 21.45 -12.16
N ILE A 324 3.56 21.67 -11.33
CA ILE A 324 3.41 21.93 -9.88
C ILE A 324 2.52 23.15 -9.63
N GLU A 325 2.65 24.19 -10.47
CA GLU A 325 1.85 25.41 -10.40
C GLU A 325 0.36 25.13 -10.66
N ASP A 326 0.02 24.21 -11.56
CA ASP A 326 -1.37 23.82 -11.85
C ASP A 326 -1.95 22.89 -10.78
N ARG A 327 -1.13 22.06 -10.13
CA ARG A 327 -1.54 21.31 -8.93
C ARG A 327 -1.86 22.26 -7.78
N ILE A 328 -0.96 23.20 -7.46
CA ILE A 328 -1.15 24.23 -6.43
C ILE A 328 -2.38 25.11 -6.72
N ARG A 329 -2.58 25.53 -7.98
CA ARG A 329 -3.79 26.28 -8.42
C ARG A 329 -5.08 25.51 -8.18
N ARG A 330 -5.10 24.18 -8.40
CA ARG A 330 -6.30 23.35 -8.19
C ARG A 330 -6.58 23.10 -6.71
N VAL A 331 -5.54 22.93 -5.90
CA VAL A 331 -5.65 22.73 -4.45
C VAL A 331 -6.12 24.01 -3.72
N LEU A 332 -5.53 25.17 -4.03
CA LEU A 332 -5.80 26.43 -3.32
C LEU A 332 -6.81 27.34 -4.01
N GLY A 333 -7.18 27.05 -5.27
CA GLY A 333 -8.04 27.90 -6.08
C GLY A 333 -7.54 29.35 -6.13
N ASN A 334 -8.43 30.29 -5.84
CA ASN A 334 -8.13 31.72 -5.81
C ASN A 334 -7.03 32.12 -4.80
N ARG A 335 -6.75 31.29 -3.78
CA ARG A 335 -5.70 31.56 -2.77
C ARG A 335 -4.28 31.24 -3.29
N ALA A 336 -4.14 30.50 -4.39
CA ALA A 336 -2.85 30.03 -4.91
C ALA A 336 -1.83 31.16 -5.18
N LEU A 337 -2.26 32.26 -5.80
CA LEU A 337 -1.39 33.40 -6.10
C LEU A 337 -0.89 34.13 -4.85
N LEU A 338 -1.73 34.20 -3.81
CA LEU A 338 -1.36 34.80 -2.52
C LEU A 338 -0.37 33.89 -1.77
N PHE A 339 -0.61 32.58 -1.78
CA PHE A 339 0.26 31.57 -1.17
C PHE A 339 1.65 31.52 -1.80
N LEU A 340 1.74 31.48 -3.13
CA LEU A 340 3.02 31.51 -3.84
C LEU A 340 3.79 32.80 -3.54
N ARG A 341 3.09 33.95 -3.45
CA ARG A 341 3.70 35.24 -3.11
C ARG A 341 4.15 35.34 -1.65
N SER A 342 3.43 34.74 -0.71
CA SER A 342 3.85 34.72 0.71
C SER A 342 5.04 33.78 0.93
N ARG A 343 5.02 32.56 0.36
CA ARG A 343 6.16 31.63 0.39
C ARG A 343 7.41 32.21 -0.26
N ALA A 344 7.29 32.86 -1.43
CA ALA A 344 8.42 33.55 -2.07
C ALA A 344 8.99 34.69 -1.21
N ARG A 345 8.13 35.50 -0.55
CA ARG A 345 8.59 36.53 0.39
C ARG A 345 9.29 35.95 1.62
N ALA A 346 8.77 34.86 2.18
CA ALA A 346 9.36 34.20 3.35
C ALA A 346 10.75 33.61 3.04
N ALA A 347 10.93 33.03 1.84
CA ALA A 347 12.25 32.58 1.39
C ALA A 347 13.26 33.75 1.28
N MET A 348 12.82 34.93 0.83
CA MET A 348 13.66 36.12 0.76
C MET A 348 14.04 36.68 2.15
N SER A 349 13.15 36.61 3.15
CA SER A 349 13.49 37.05 4.52
C SER A 349 14.39 36.05 5.25
N ALA A 350 14.13 34.75 5.13
CA ALA A 350 14.96 33.70 5.73
C ALA A 350 16.42 33.75 5.22
N GLY A 351 16.62 34.06 3.92
CA GLY A 351 17.94 34.30 3.34
C GLY A 351 18.68 35.53 3.88
N SER A 352 17.97 36.47 4.52
CA SER A 352 18.57 37.61 5.23
C SER A 352 18.85 37.29 6.70
N GLU A 353 17.94 36.56 7.36
CA GLU A 353 18.03 36.21 8.79
C GLU A 353 19.13 35.17 9.08
N ALA A 354 19.47 34.32 8.11
CA ALA A 354 20.61 33.38 8.21
C ALA A 354 22.00 34.06 8.40
N SER A 355 22.08 35.40 8.35
CA SER A 355 23.27 36.19 8.67
C SER A 355 23.24 36.86 10.05
N GLY A 356 22.15 36.69 10.82
CA GLY A 356 21.88 37.46 12.04
C GLY A 356 21.40 36.64 13.24
N GLN A 357 22.21 36.71 14.31
CA GLN A 357 21.87 36.40 15.71
C GLN A 357 21.78 34.93 16.16
N GLY A 358 22.14 34.76 17.42
CA GLY A 358 21.82 33.63 18.28
C GLY A 358 21.82 34.10 19.74
N LEU A 359 21.55 33.17 20.67
CA LEU A 359 21.43 33.34 22.13
C LEU A 359 20.12 33.97 22.66
N GLY A 360 19.51 33.29 23.64
CA GLY A 360 18.30 33.68 24.38
C GLY A 360 17.06 32.81 24.06
N GLY A 361 16.28 32.32 25.03
CA GLY A 361 16.51 32.28 26.49
C GLY A 361 15.28 32.02 27.37
N ALA A 362 15.10 30.76 27.81
CA ALA A 362 14.35 30.29 29.00
C ALA A 362 12.78 30.31 29.06
N ALA A 363 12.24 29.31 29.79
CA ALA A 363 10.93 29.16 30.46
C ALA A 363 9.61 29.13 29.60
N GLY A 364 8.55 28.41 30.02
CA GLY A 364 8.42 27.40 31.08
C GLY A 364 6.97 27.11 31.56
N ALA A 365 6.73 25.87 32.04
CA ALA A 365 5.52 25.37 32.76
C ALA A 365 4.19 25.25 31.96
N PRO A 366 3.14 24.52 32.44
CA PRO A 366 3.05 23.69 33.65
C PRO A 366 2.60 22.21 33.42
N GLU A 367 2.65 21.38 34.48
CA GLU A 367 1.97 20.07 34.57
C GLU A 367 0.48 20.20 35.01
N ALA A 368 -0.34 19.16 34.80
CA ALA A 368 -1.65 19.03 35.43
C ALA A 368 -2.10 17.56 35.65
N ALA A 369 -2.05 17.14 36.92
CA ALA A 369 -2.82 16.12 37.66
C ALA A 369 -3.55 14.94 36.95
N ALA A 370 -3.42 13.76 37.56
CA ALA A 370 -4.24 12.57 37.29
C ALA A 370 -5.56 12.54 38.12
N VAL A 371 -6.50 11.67 37.74
CA VAL A 371 -7.73 11.33 38.49
C VAL A 371 -7.84 9.81 38.64
N ALA A 372 -8.35 9.34 39.79
CA ALA A 372 -8.32 7.93 40.20
C ALA A 372 -9.54 7.10 39.73
N ALA A 373 -9.43 5.77 39.91
CA ALA A 373 -10.42 4.78 39.46
C ALA A 373 -11.56 4.52 40.46
N VAL A 374 -12.59 3.80 39.99
CA VAL A 374 -13.63 3.13 40.78
C VAL A 374 -13.76 1.68 40.29
N ASP A 375 -14.05 0.73 41.18
CA ASP A 375 -13.96 -0.73 40.96
C ASP A 375 -15.26 -1.46 41.37
N ALA A 376 -15.62 -2.56 40.69
CA ALA A 376 -16.80 -3.39 41.00
C ALA A 376 -16.80 -4.78 40.30
N ALA A 377 -17.43 -5.78 40.93
CA ALA A 377 -17.43 -7.21 40.52
C ALA A 377 -18.67 -7.96 41.09
N ARG A 378 -19.07 -9.20 40.70
CA ARG A 378 -18.49 -10.21 39.76
C ARG A 378 -19.63 -10.93 38.95
N PRO A 379 -19.77 -12.26 38.69
CA PRO A 379 -20.62 -12.76 37.57
C PRO A 379 -21.82 -13.68 37.94
N GLY A 380 -22.57 -14.11 36.92
CA GLY A 380 -23.54 -15.23 36.93
C GLY A 380 -23.56 -15.96 35.57
N PRO A 381 -24.13 -17.19 35.42
CA PRO A 381 -23.64 -18.16 34.42
C PRO A 381 -24.61 -18.61 33.30
N SER A 382 -24.05 -19.36 32.32
CA SER A 382 -24.72 -20.13 31.23
C SER A 382 -25.28 -19.29 30.05
N ALA A 383 -25.32 -19.75 28.79
CA ALA A 383 -24.94 -21.04 28.17
C ALA A 383 -23.97 -20.82 26.97
N MET A 384 -23.81 -21.78 26.05
CA MET A 384 -23.11 -21.56 24.76
C MET A 384 -23.97 -20.67 23.86
N ASP A 385 -23.46 -19.49 23.51
CA ASP A 385 -24.17 -18.48 22.74
C ASP A 385 -23.20 -17.74 21.81
N TRP A 386 -23.65 -17.34 20.62
CA TRP A 386 -22.88 -16.51 19.67
C TRP A 386 -23.09 -15.01 19.97
N GLY A 387 -23.03 -14.64 21.25
CA GLY A 387 -23.47 -13.34 21.75
C GLY A 387 -22.59 -12.73 22.85
N ARG A 388 -22.43 -11.40 22.76
CA ARG A 388 -21.93 -10.40 23.72
C ARG A 388 -21.28 -10.86 25.04
N ARG A 389 -20.11 -10.29 25.35
CA ARG A 389 -19.72 -10.00 26.75
C ARG A 389 -20.48 -8.74 27.20
N ALA A 390 -20.80 -8.62 28.49
CA ALA A 390 -21.55 -7.45 28.98
C ALA A 390 -20.71 -6.16 28.84
N GLY A 391 -21.32 -5.10 28.30
CA GLY A 391 -20.68 -3.78 28.11
C GLY A 391 -20.56 -3.28 26.67
N ASP A 392 -21.09 -3.97 25.66
CA ASP A 392 -21.06 -3.49 24.26
C ASP A 392 -21.79 -2.16 24.09
N GLU A 393 -21.03 -1.12 23.77
CA GLU A 393 -21.49 0.20 23.38
C GLU A 393 -22.19 0.13 22.00
N THR A 394 -23.22 0.96 21.79
CA THR A 394 -23.98 1.03 20.53
C THR A 394 -23.88 2.42 19.92
N VAL A 395 -23.37 2.48 18.70
CA VAL A 395 -23.23 3.68 17.89
C VAL A 395 -24.48 3.87 17.03
N THR A 396 -25.06 5.07 17.05
CA THR A 396 -26.00 5.52 16.00
C THR A 396 -25.19 6.04 14.82
N THR A 397 -25.59 5.65 13.60
CA THR A 397 -25.04 6.13 12.31
C THR A 397 -25.88 5.54 11.17
N THR A 398 -25.69 5.96 9.91
CA THR A 398 -26.49 5.47 8.76
C THR A 398 -25.67 4.65 7.76
N ALA A 399 -26.29 3.65 7.14
CA ALA A 399 -25.63 2.80 6.13
C ALA A 399 -25.09 3.60 4.94
N ALA A 400 -25.73 4.72 4.59
CA ALA A 400 -25.25 5.63 3.55
C ALA A 400 -23.93 6.33 3.96
N ALA A 401 -23.80 6.77 5.21
CA ALA A 401 -22.57 7.38 5.72
C ALA A 401 -21.41 6.38 5.78
N VAL A 402 -21.66 5.16 6.26
CA VAL A 402 -20.66 4.07 6.30
C VAL A 402 -20.22 3.66 4.90
N LEU A 403 -21.13 3.60 3.91
CA LEU A 403 -20.78 3.34 2.52
C LEU A 403 -19.99 4.50 1.87
N ALA A 404 -20.19 5.74 2.32
CA ALA A 404 -19.52 6.92 1.78
C ALA A 404 -18.07 7.08 2.30
N SER A 405 -17.71 6.48 3.44
CA SER A 405 -16.34 6.51 3.97
C SER A 405 -15.43 5.43 3.36
N VAL A 406 -15.98 4.38 2.72
CA VAL A 406 -15.20 3.31 2.07
C VAL A 406 -14.24 3.88 1.03
N GLY A 407 -12.93 3.76 1.30
CA GLY A 407 -11.87 4.34 0.46
C GLY A 407 -11.87 5.87 0.42
N SER A 408 -12.49 6.53 1.40
CA SER A 408 -12.63 7.98 1.49
C SER A 408 -12.70 8.43 2.97
N PRO A 409 -11.61 8.24 3.75
CA PRO A 409 -11.54 8.71 5.13
C PRO A 409 -11.73 10.24 5.23
N THR A 410 -12.04 10.70 6.44
CA THR A 410 -12.25 12.11 6.76
C THR A 410 -11.41 12.50 7.97
N THR A 411 -11.20 13.80 8.20
CA THR A 411 -10.37 14.30 9.31
C THR A 411 -10.83 13.81 10.68
N GLY A 412 -12.14 13.60 10.90
CA GLY A 412 -12.63 13.00 12.16
C GLY A 412 -12.08 11.59 12.42
N HIS A 413 -11.73 10.84 11.38
CA HIS A 413 -11.06 9.54 11.48
C HIS A 413 -9.56 9.70 11.81
N ILE A 414 -8.91 10.77 11.32
CA ILE A 414 -7.52 11.13 11.68
C ILE A 414 -7.47 11.60 13.13
N ASP A 415 -8.40 12.44 13.57
CA ASP A 415 -8.49 12.93 14.95
C ASP A 415 -8.83 11.79 15.92
N TYR A 416 -9.64 10.82 15.49
CA TYR A 416 -9.84 9.54 16.20
C TYR A 416 -8.52 8.74 16.29
N ALA A 417 -7.81 8.59 15.17
CA ALA A 417 -6.55 7.85 15.13
C ALA A 417 -5.48 8.46 16.04
N ARG A 418 -5.38 9.80 16.10
CA ARG A 418 -4.51 10.52 17.06
C ARG A 418 -4.84 10.17 18.50
N ARG A 419 -6.08 10.45 18.93
CA ARG A 419 -6.54 10.15 20.31
C ARG A 419 -6.35 8.68 20.69
N MET A 420 -6.47 7.76 19.74
CA MET A 420 -6.15 6.34 19.93
C MET A 420 -4.63 6.12 20.13
N LEU A 421 -3.77 6.63 19.26
CA LEU A 421 -2.31 6.49 19.38
C LEU A 421 -1.75 7.14 20.67
N ASP A 422 -2.30 8.30 21.04
CA ASP A 422 -1.93 9.04 22.26
C ASP A 422 -2.29 8.24 23.53
N SER A 423 -3.49 7.63 23.57
CA SER A 423 -4.00 6.86 24.71
C SER A 423 -3.38 5.46 24.90
N LEU A 424 -2.56 4.98 23.96
CA LEU A 424 -1.81 3.73 24.16
C LEU A 424 -0.83 3.84 25.34
N PRO A 425 -0.77 2.85 26.25
CA PRO A 425 0.29 2.78 27.27
C PRO A 425 1.68 2.76 26.64
N GLU A 426 2.66 3.36 27.33
CA GLU A 426 4.05 3.39 26.88
C GLU A 426 4.62 1.98 26.64
N ALA A 427 4.43 1.06 27.58
CA ALA A 427 4.80 -0.35 27.45
C ALA A 427 4.16 -1.05 26.23
N MET A 428 3.01 -0.57 25.72
CA MET A 428 2.43 -1.08 24.47
C MET A 428 3.14 -0.49 23.24
N ARG A 429 3.44 0.81 23.26
CA ARG A 429 4.22 1.47 22.18
C ARG A 429 5.63 0.89 22.06
N GLU A 430 6.28 0.59 23.18
CA GLU A 430 7.56 -0.12 23.24
C GLU A 430 7.45 -1.56 22.73
N ALA A 431 6.44 -2.32 23.17
CA ALA A 431 6.23 -3.70 22.74
C ALA A 431 6.03 -3.82 21.22
N MET A 432 5.34 -2.88 20.57
CA MET A 432 5.23 -2.83 19.10
C MET A 432 6.58 -2.72 18.37
N GLY A 433 7.63 -2.24 19.05
CA GLY A 433 8.98 -2.06 18.52
C GLY A 433 9.68 -3.35 18.08
N SER A 434 9.40 -4.48 18.74
CA SER A 434 10.04 -5.77 18.46
C SER A 434 9.04 -6.83 18.01
N ALA A 435 9.51 -7.83 17.27
CA ALA A 435 8.66 -8.94 16.81
C ALA A 435 8.07 -9.72 18.00
N ASP A 436 8.81 -9.82 19.10
CA ASP A 436 8.39 -10.55 20.30
C ASP A 436 7.41 -9.73 21.15
N GLY A 437 7.63 -8.43 21.31
CA GLY A 437 6.66 -7.56 21.96
C GLY A 437 5.36 -7.43 21.16
N ALA A 438 5.44 -7.40 19.82
CA ALA A 438 4.28 -7.44 18.95
C ALA A 438 3.53 -8.78 19.03
N ARG A 439 4.24 -9.91 19.21
CA ARG A 439 3.64 -11.21 19.57
C ARG A 439 2.91 -11.12 20.91
N CYS A 440 3.57 -10.63 21.94
CA CYS A 440 3.01 -10.50 23.29
C CYS A 440 1.74 -9.66 23.31
N ALA A 441 1.71 -8.55 22.58
CA ALA A 441 0.53 -7.68 22.46
C ALA A 441 -0.63 -8.37 21.74
N LEU A 442 -0.37 -9.09 20.65
CA LEU A 442 -1.40 -9.84 19.92
C LEU A 442 -1.98 -10.99 20.75
N LEU A 443 -1.14 -11.69 21.51
CA LEU A 443 -1.60 -12.69 22.47
C LEU A 443 -2.42 -12.04 23.61
N GLY A 444 -1.96 -10.89 24.12
CA GLY A 444 -2.66 -10.09 25.13
C GLY A 444 -4.03 -9.54 24.69
N LEU A 445 -4.34 -9.50 23.39
CA LEU A 445 -5.68 -9.18 22.86
C LEU A 445 -6.66 -10.36 22.94
N LEU A 446 -6.18 -11.61 23.05
CA LEU A 446 -7.00 -12.84 23.08
C LEU A 446 -7.06 -13.51 24.46
N VAL A 447 -6.14 -13.18 25.38
CA VAL A 447 -6.15 -13.73 26.74
C VAL A 447 -7.38 -13.24 27.51
N ALA A 448 -8.12 -14.18 28.11
CA ALA A 448 -9.28 -13.91 28.93
C ALA A 448 -8.91 -13.14 30.21
N ALA A 449 -9.76 -12.21 30.62
CA ALA A 449 -9.49 -11.33 31.77
C ALA A 449 -9.28 -12.08 33.11
N GLY A 450 -9.79 -13.29 33.27
CA GLY A 450 -9.58 -14.12 34.46
C GLY A 450 -10.36 -15.44 34.45
N GLY A 451 -10.07 -16.29 35.43
CA GLY A 451 -10.68 -17.62 35.58
C GLY A 451 -9.95 -18.71 34.79
N GLU A 452 -10.46 -19.93 34.86
CA GLU A 452 -9.85 -21.15 34.31
C GLU A 452 -9.39 -21.02 32.84
N THR A 453 -10.16 -20.32 32.00
CA THR A 453 -9.78 -20.01 30.61
C THR A 453 -8.46 -19.25 30.52
N ARG A 454 -8.24 -18.24 31.39
CA ARG A 454 -7.00 -17.45 31.42
C ARG A 454 -5.81 -18.32 31.79
N ASP A 455 -5.97 -19.18 32.79
CA ASP A 455 -4.87 -20.04 33.28
C ASP A 455 -4.52 -21.12 32.24
N ARG A 456 -5.52 -21.67 31.55
CA ARG A 456 -5.35 -22.57 30.40
C ARG A 456 -4.64 -21.89 29.23
N GLN A 457 -5.11 -20.73 28.80
CA GLN A 457 -4.47 -19.94 27.74
C GLN A 457 -3.02 -19.57 28.10
N ALA A 458 -2.77 -19.18 29.35
CA ALA A 458 -1.43 -18.90 29.86
C ALA A 458 -0.51 -20.13 29.92
N ALA A 459 -1.04 -21.35 30.08
CA ALA A 459 -0.27 -22.58 29.92
C ALA A 459 0.10 -22.82 28.44
N MET A 460 -0.86 -22.69 27.53
CA MET A 460 -0.66 -22.90 26.08
C MET A 460 0.36 -21.92 25.47
N ILE A 461 0.37 -20.66 25.91
CA ILE A 461 1.38 -19.67 25.47
C ILE A 461 2.77 -20.05 26.00
N ARG A 462 2.89 -20.50 27.25
CA ARG A 462 4.17 -20.96 27.83
C ARG A 462 4.74 -22.17 27.10
N GLU A 463 3.89 -23.14 26.77
CA GLU A 463 4.28 -24.34 26.02
C GLU A 463 4.75 -24.03 24.59
N THR A 464 4.17 -23.00 23.94
CA THR A 464 4.41 -22.71 22.51
C THR A 464 5.49 -21.64 22.25
N GLU A 465 5.52 -20.59 23.08
CA GLU A 465 6.40 -19.41 22.91
C GLU A 465 7.28 -19.12 24.14
N GLY A 466 7.13 -19.86 25.25
CA GLY A 466 7.97 -19.76 26.45
C GLY A 466 7.51 -18.76 27.51
N ASP A 467 8.11 -18.87 28.71
CA ASP A 467 7.71 -18.09 29.90
C ASP A 467 7.83 -16.58 29.75
N ALA A 468 8.86 -16.08 29.06
CA ALA A 468 9.07 -14.64 28.87
C ALA A 468 7.93 -14.00 28.04
N ILE A 469 7.57 -14.61 26.91
CA ILE A 469 6.48 -14.15 26.05
C ILE A 469 5.13 -14.28 26.76
N ALA A 470 4.90 -15.37 27.52
CA ALA A 470 3.69 -15.53 28.30
C ALA A 470 3.55 -14.45 29.41
N ALA A 471 4.62 -14.17 30.14
CA ALA A 471 4.62 -13.16 31.21
C ALA A 471 4.36 -11.76 30.64
N GLN A 472 5.01 -11.39 29.53
CA GLN A 472 4.81 -10.10 28.88
C GLN A 472 3.41 -9.98 28.24
N ALA A 473 2.88 -11.03 27.61
CA ALA A 473 1.50 -11.04 27.10
C ALA A 473 0.47 -10.83 28.22
N LEU A 474 0.66 -11.49 29.37
CA LEU A 474 -0.18 -11.33 30.56
C LEU A 474 -0.06 -9.95 31.23
N ALA A 475 1.04 -9.23 31.03
CA ALA A 475 1.19 -7.84 31.47
C ALA A 475 0.49 -6.88 30.50
N LEU A 476 0.62 -7.11 29.19
CA LEU A 476 -0.01 -6.27 28.16
C LEU A 476 -1.54 -6.41 28.12
N GLU A 477 -2.11 -7.58 28.42
CA GLU A 477 -3.56 -7.75 28.65
C GLU A 477 -4.09 -6.79 29.72
N ARG A 478 -3.38 -6.67 30.85
CA ARG A 478 -3.76 -5.76 31.95
C ARG A 478 -3.67 -4.29 31.53
N ALA A 479 -2.67 -3.95 30.71
CA ALA A 479 -2.48 -2.61 30.17
C ALA A 479 -3.51 -2.25 29.08
N LEU A 480 -4.05 -3.25 28.35
CA LEU A 480 -5.11 -3.07 27.36
C LEU A 480 -6.50 -2.91 27.99
N LYS A 481 -6.75 -3.54 29.15
CA LYS A 481 -8.06 -3.56 29.83
C LYS A 481 -8.76 -2.19 29.94
N PRO A 482 -8.08 -1.06 30.26
CA PRO A 482 -8.73 0.26 30.36
C PRO A 482 -9.20 0.84 29.02
N LEU A 483 -8.63 0.40 27.89
CA LEU A 483 -8.97 0.90 26.55
C LEU A 483 -10.19 0.19 25.92
N GLY A 484 -10.68 -0.86 26.57
CA GLY A 484 -11.89 -1.59 26.17
C GLY A 484 -11.81 -2.20 24.76
N ALA A 485 -12.96 -2.29 24.10
CA ALA A 485 -13.07 -2.89 22.76
C ALA A 485 -12.42 -2.05 21.65
N ARG A 486 -12.50 -0.71 21.77
CA ARG A 486 -12.16 0.25 20.71
C ARG A 486 -10.70 0.15 20.23
N ALA A 487 -9.79 -0.25 21.13
CA ALA A 487 -8.36 -0.38 20.85
C ALA A 487 -7.93 -1.68 20.16
N ARG A 488 -8.76 -2.73 20.12
CA ARG A 488 -8.33 -4.06 19.64
C ARG A 488 -7.81 -4.04 18.20
N LEU A 489 -8.60 -3.48 17.28
CA LEU A 489 -8.24 -3.41 15.86
C LEU A 489 -7.07 -2.44 15.60
N PRO A 490 -7.02 -1.21 16.16
CA PRO A 490 -5.83 -0.36 16.08
C PRO A 490 -4.54 -1.06 16.56
N VAL A 491 -4.55 -1.74 17.71
CA VAL A 491 -3.36 -2.45 18.23
C VAL A 491 -2.94 -3.58 17.30
N LEU A 492 -3.88 -4.35 16.74
CA LEU A 492 -3.57 -5.34 15.70
C LEU A 492 -2.97 -4.68 14.45
N GLU A 493 -3.57 -3.59 13.96
CA GLU A 493 -3.12 -2.87 12.75
C GLU A 493 -1.71 -2.28 12.90
N LEU A 494 -1.32 -1.90 14.13
CA LEU A 494 0.03 -1.45 14.50
C LEU A 494 1.04 -2.60 14.68
N ALA A 495 0.59 -3.79 15.08
CA ALA A 495 1.43 -4.97 15.32
C ALA A 495 1.79 -5.72 14.04
N ILE A 496 0.88 -5.77 13.05
CA ILE A 496 1.05 -6.54 11.81
C ILE A 496 2.34 -6.22 11.03
N PRO A 497 2.81 -4.95 10.88
CA PRO A 497 4.06 -4.67 10.18
C PRO A 497 5.26 -5.40 10.79
N THR A 498 5.41 -5.35 12.12
CA THR A 498 6.49 -6.02 12.85
C THR A 498 6.33 -7.53 12.82
N LEU A 499 5.10 -8.04 12.99
CA LEU A 499 4.80 -9.49 12.90
C LEU A 499 4.99 -10.07 11.50
N ARG A 500 5.12 -9.24 10.46
CA ARG A 500 5.50 -9.67 9.11
C ARG A 500 7.02 -9.84 8.93
N GLU A 501 7.87 -9.42 9.87
CA GLU A 501 9.30 -9.78 9.89
C GLU A 501 9.51 -11.30 10.04
N LEU A 502 8.72 -11.92 10.91
CA LEU A 502 8.79 -13.34 11.28
C LEU A 502 8.88 -14.28 10.08
N GLU A 503 9.58 -15.41 10.24
CA GLU A 503 9.69 -16.41 9.19
C GLU A 503 8.32 -17.05 8.86
N ARG A 504 8.26 -17.83 7.77
CA ARG A 504 7.01 -18.57 7.43
C ARG A 504 6.60 -19.54 8.54
N PRO A 505 7.48 -20.44 9.04
CA PRO A 505 7.11 -21.37 10.11
C PRO A 505 6.69 -20.67 11.41
N GLU A 506 7.27 -19.51 11.71
CA GLU A 506 6.92 -18.72 12.90
C GLU A 506 5.53 -18.09 12.79
N ARG A 507 5.21 -17.45 11.66
CA ARG A 507 3.85 -16.91 11.44
C ARG A 507 2.80 -18.01 11.36
N ASP A 508 3.13 -19.16 10.77
CA ASP A 508 2.21 -20.29 10.66
C ASP A 508 1.98 -20.94 12.05
N ARG A 509 3.03 -21.05 12.90
CA ARG A 509 2.90 -21.45 14.32
C ARG A 509 2.07 -20.47 15.13
N LEU A 510 2.40 -19.17 15.06
CA LEU A 510 1.67 -18.12 15.77
C LEU A 510 0.19 -18.16 15.39
N LEU A 511 -0.13 -18.28 14.09
CA LEU A 511 -1.51 -18.37 13.62
C LEU A 511 -2.26 -19.61 14.15
N GLN A 512 -1.56 -20.74 14.35
CA GLN A 512 -2.14 -21.91 14.98
C GLN A 512 -2.40 -21.66 16.49
N LEU A 513 -1.42 -21.11 17.22
CA LEU A 513 -1.60 -20.73 18.62
C LEU A 513 -2.80 -19.77 18.81
N LEU A 514 -2.96 -18.77 17.94
CA LEU A 514 -4.10 -17.86 17.99
C LEU A 514 -5.45 -18.58 17.80
N LYS A 515 -5.51 -19.67 17.02
CA LYS A 515 -6.70 -20.52 16.88
C LYS A 515 -6.95 -21.34 18.13
N ASP A 516 -5.91 -22.02 18.61
CA ASP A 516 -6.01 -22.89 19.78
C ASP A 516 -6.45 -22.08 21.02
N LEU A 517 -5.99 -20.83 21.15
CA LEU A 517 -6.38 -19.90 22.22
C LEU A 517 -7.85 -19.47 22.18
N ILE A 518 -8.47 -19.31 21.01
CA ILE A 518 -9.90 -18.95 20.88
C ILE A 518 -10.83 -20.16 20.99
N GLU A 519 -10.29 -21.38 20.82
CA GLU A 519 -11.03 -22.64 21.02
C GLU A 519 -10.85 -23.21 22.45
N ALA A 520 -10.00 -22.61 23.28
CA ALA A 520 -9.58 -23.12 24.60
C ALA A 520 -10.71 -23.31 25.63
N ASP A 521 -11.77 -22.48 25.58
CA ASP A 521 -12.99 -22.61 26.39
C ASP A 521 -14.20 -23.14 25.59
N ARG A 522 -13.97 -23.50 24.31
CA ARG A 522 -14.95 -23.90 23.30
C ARG A 522 -15.98 -22.80 22.96
N ARG A 523 -15.67 -21.51 23.12
CA ARG A 523 -16.57 -20.37 22.87
C ARG A 523 -15.88 -19.22 22.11
N VAL A 524 -15.72 -19.38 20.80
CA VAL A 524 -15.20 -18.29 19.95
C VAL A 524 -16.20 -17.12 19.93
N SER A 525 -15.82 -15.95 20.48
CA SER A 525 -16.61 -14.73 20.31
C SER A 525 -16.35 -14.06 18.95
N VAL A 526 -17.24 -13.13 18.57
CA VAL A 526 -17.13 -12.36 17.31
C VAL A 526 -15.79 -11.62 17.21
N SER A 527 -15.36 -10.96 18.29
CA SER A 527 -14.09 -10.21 18.33
C SER A 527 -12.87 -11.13 18.19
N GLU A 528 -12.88 -12.29 18.83
CA GLU A 528 -11.83 -13.31 18.72
C GLU A 528 -11.75 -13.89 17.30
N PHE A 529 -12.90 -14.21 16.68
CA PHE A 529 -12.99 -14.62 15.28
C PHE A 529 -12.49 -13.54 14.31
N VAL A 530 -12.83 -12.27 14.56
CA VAL A 530 -12.40 -11.10 13.77
C VAL A 530 -10.87 -10.96 13.80
N LEU A 531 -10.27 -10.99 14.99
CA LEU A 531 -8.82 -10.86 15.17
C LEU A 531 -8.08 -11.99 14.43
N VAL A 532 -8.49 -13.26 14.64
CA VAL A 532 -7.86 -14.41 13.97
C VAL A 532 -8.08 -14.37 12.44
N THR A 533 -9.24 -13.93 11.97
CA THR A 533 -9.54 -13.77 10.54
C THR A 533 -8.62 -12.74 9.87
N ILE A 534 -8.39 -11.59 10.52
CA ILE A 534 -7.50 -10.54 10.01
C ILE A 534 -6.04 -11.03 10.08
N CYS A 535 -5.60 -11.65 11.18
CA CYS A 535 -4.26 -12.24 11.29
C CYS A 535 -4.00 -13.26 10.18
N ARG A 536 -4.94 -14.18 9.93
CA ARG A 536 -4.88 -15.16 8.83
C ARG A 536 -4.72 -14.49 7.47
N HIS A 537 -5.43 -13.39 7.22
CA HIS A 537 -5.38 -12.66 5.94
C HIS A 537 -4.02 -11.97 5.71
N GLN A 538 -3.39 -11.48 6.78
CA GLN A 538 -2.14 -10.69 6.73
C GLN A 538 -0.88 -11.56 6.83
N PHE A 539 -0.93 -12.65 7.61
CA PHE A 539 0.18 -13.59 7.79
C PHE A 539 0.19 -14.68 6.71
N GLY A 540 -1.00 -15.07 6.22
CA GLY A 540 -1.18 -16.07 5.18
C GLY A 540 -0.40 -15.68 3.93
N GLY A 541 0.64 -16.47 3.61
CA GLY A 541 1.58 -16.16 2.53
C GLY A 541 0.96 -16.26 1.14
N ARG A 542 0.19 -15.23 0.73
CA ARG A 542 -0.51 -15.11 -0.55
C ARG A 542 0.33 -15.66 -1.71
N VAL A 543 -0.17 -16.75 -2.30
CA VAL A 543 0.50 -17.43 -3.42
C VAL A 543 0.57 -16.47 -4.60
N ARG A 544 1.79 -16.24 -5.10
CA ARG A 544 2.14 -15.08 -5.94
C ARG A 544 1.33 -15.01 -7.23
N GLY A 545 0.96 -13.78 -7.59
CA GLY A 545 0.17 -13.47 -8.76
C GLY A 545 -1.22 -12.98 -8.36
N ALA A 546 -1.73 -11.97 -9.07
CA ALA A 546 -3.07 -11.47 -8.80
C ALA A 546 -4.11 -12.56 -9.15
N ARG A 547 -4.66 -13.22 -8.12
CA ARG A 547 -5.74 -14.22 -8.24
C ARG A 547 -6.80 -13.68 -9.21
N ARG A 548 -6.88 -14.31 -10.39
CA ARG A 548 -7.75 -13.86 -11.48
C ARG A 548 -9.19 -14.10 -11.02
N ALA A 549 -9.99 -13.03 -10.93
CA ALA A 549 -11.34 -13.10 -10.37
C ALA A 549 -12.14 -14.23 -11.02
N ARG A 550 -12.46 -15.26 -10.23
CA ARG A 550 -13.15 -16.48 -10.65
C ARG A 550 -14.63 -16.21 -10.84
N HIS A 551 -15.17 -15.37 -9.96
CA HIS A 551 -16.58 -15.05 -9.86
C HIS A 551 -16.85 -13.66 -10.45
N ARG A 552 -17.61 -13.62 -11.54
CA ARG A 552 -18.01 -12.35 -12.20
C ARG A 552 -19.28 -11.75 -11.62
N THR A 553 -20.16 -12.59 -11.06
CA THR A 553 -21.46 -12.20 -10.51
C THR A 553 -21.56 -12.59 -9.06
N VAL A 554 -22.43 -11.90 -8.33
CA VAL A 554 -22.77 -12.21 -6.93
C VAL A 554 -23.44 -13.59 -6.81
N THR A 555 -24.16 -14.02 -7.84
CA THR A 555 -24.91 -15.30 -7.88
C THR A 555 -24.02 -16.55 -7.87
N SER A 556 -22.77 -16.49 -8.34
CA SER A 556 -21.87 -17.66 -8.38
C SER A 556 -21.20 -17.99 -7.03
N VAL A 557 -21.47 -17.18 -5.99
CA VAL A 557 -21.03 -17.35 -4.60
C VAL A 557 -22.21 -17.27 -3.62
N SER A 558 -23.38 -17.71 -4.07
CA SER A 558 -24.65 -17.53 -3.35
C SER A 558 -24.72 -18.26 -2.00
N ASN A 559 -24.04 -19.40 -1.87
CA ASN A 559 -23.94 -20.17 -0.62
C ASN A 559 -22.98 -19.50 0.37
N GLU A 560 -21.89 -18.94 -0.13
CA GLU A 560 -20.83 -18.29 0.65
C GLU A 560 -21.36 -16.98 1.23
N ILE A 561 -22.12 -16.23 0.43
CA ILE A 561 -22.91 -15.09 0.89
C ILE A 561 -23.95 -15.51 1.95
N ALA A 562 -24.68 -16.62 1.74
CA ALA A 562 -25.63 -17.11 2.73
C ALA A 562 -24.97 -17.39 4.09
N ILE A 563 -23.75 -17.93 4.10
CA ILE A 563 -22.95 -18.17 5.32
C ILE A 563 -22.60 -16.84 6.01
N ILE A 564 -22.05 -15.86 5.28
CA ILE A 564 -21.68 -14.55 5.88
C ILE A 564 -22.92 -13.78 6.37
N VAL A 565 -24.02 -13.76 5.61
CA VAL A 565 -25.26 -13.10 6.03
C VAL A 565 -25.90 -13.80 7.24
N SER A 566 -25.79 -15.13 7.32
CA SER A 566 -26.23 -15.87 8.52
C SER A 566 -25.40 -15.49 9.75
N LEU A 567 -24.07 -15.40 9.61
CA LEU A 567 -23.18 -14.99 10.69
C LEU A 567 -23.49 -13.56 11.18
N LEU A 568 -23.73 -12.61 10.26
CA LEU A 568 -24.12 -11.25 10.62
C LEU A 568 -25.42 -11.19 11.41
N ILE A 569 -26.42 -12.00 11.03
CA ILE A 569 -27.72 -12.04 11.72
C ILE A 569 -27.58 -12.62 13.14
N HIS A 570 -26.79 -13.68 13.34
CA HIS A 570 -26.61 -14.28 14.67
C HIS A 570 -25.67 -13.48 15.58
N ALA A 571 -24.69 -12.77 15.01
CA ALA A 571 -23.77 -11.90 15.75
C ALA A 571 -24.39 -10.55 16.14
N GLY A 572 -25.40 -10.10 15.40
CA GLY A 572 -26.01 -8.78 15.55
C GLY A 572 -27.32 -8.76 16.34
N ARG A 573 -28.04 -7.64 16.23
CA ARG A 573 -29.43 -7.52 16.77
C ARG A 573 -30.51 -7.81 15.72
N THR A 574 -30.13 -8.18 14.50
CA THR A 574 -31.03 -8.30 13.34
C THR A 574 -32.02 -9.47 13.47
N PRO A 575 -33.32 -9.28 13.18
CA PRO A 575 -34.29 -10.38 13.11
C PRO A 575 -33.92 -11.45 12.06
N PRO A 576 -34.18 -12.76 12.32
CA PRO A 576 -33.93 -13.83 11.35
C PRO A 576 -34.58 -13.64 9.97
N ASP A 577 -35.79 -13.06 9.93
CA ASP A 577 -36.56 -12.83 8.69
C ASP A 577 -35.85 -11.89 7.70
N SER A 578 -34.97 -11.03 8.21
CA SER A 578 -34.17 -10.08 7.43
C SER A 578 -33.24 -10.77 6.42
N PHE A 579 -32.88 -12.05 6.66
CA PHE A 579 -32.14 -12.90 5.72
C PHE A 579 -32.79 -12.89 4.33
N GLY A 580 -34.11 -13.09 4.27
CA GLY A 580 -34.85 -13.11 3.01
C GLY A 580 -34.83 -11.75 2.29
N GLY A 581 -34.82 -10.65 3.04
CA GLY A 581 -34.67 -9.29 2.50
C GLY A 581 -33.29 -9.07 1.88
N ALA A 582 -32.23 -9.47 2.58
CA ALA A 582 -30.85 -9.34 2.13
C ALA A 582 -30.57 -10.15 0.86
N MET A 583 -30.97 -11.42 0.83
CA MET A 583 -30.73 -12.28 -0.34
C MET A 583 -31.51 -11.80 -1.58
N ARG A 584 -32.74 -11.28 -1.41
CA ARG A 584 -33.49 -10.62 -2.50
C ARG A 584 -32.78 -9.37 -3.04
N ARG A 585 -32.20 -8.52 -2.18
CA ARG A 585 -31.40 -7.35 -2.62
C ARG A 585 -30.16 -7.73 -3.42
N LEU A 586 -29.66 -8.96 -3.27
CA LEU A 586 -28.54 -9.52 -4.04
C LEU A 586 -28.96 -10.29 -5.30
N GLY A 587 -30.25 -10.44 -5.57
CA GLY A 587 -30.77 -11.28 -6.65
C GLY A 587 -30.55 -12.78 -6.41
N ILE A 588 -30.41 -13.21 -5.16
CA ILE A 588 -30.19 -14.61 -4.78
C ILE A 588 -31.49 -15.22 -4.26
N SER A 589 -31.84 -16.39 -4.82
CA SER A 589 -33.00 -17.20 -4.43
C SER A 589 -32.56 -18.61 -4.04
N GLY A 590 -33.40 -19.34 -3.30
CA GLY A 590 -33.17 -20.76 -2.94
C GLY A 590 -32.15 -21.02 -1.83
N GLN A 591 -31.60 -19.96 -1.21
CA GLN A 591 -30.75 -20.06 -0.02
C GLN A 591 -31.58 -19.89 1.27
N ALA A 592 -31.11 -20.46 2.38
CA ALA A 592 -31.76 -20.40 3.68
C ALA A 592 -30.77 -19.98 4.78
N LEU A 593 -31.29 -19.35 5.85
CA LEU A 593 -30.52 -18.97 7.03
C LEU A 593 -29.88 -20.21 7.68
N ARG A 594 -28.55 -20.21 7.83
CA ARG A 594 -27.83 -21.28 8.53
C ARG A 594 -28.11 -21.19 10.03
N ARG A 595 -28.26 -22.33 10.71
CA ARG A 595 -28.37 -22.37 12.18
C ARG A 595 -27.00 -22.09 12.83
N PRO A 596 -26.90 -21.56 14.07
CA PRO A 596 -25.62 -21.37 14.75
C PRO A 596 -24.77 -22.65 14.87
N THR A 597 -25.41 -23.81 15.01
CA THR A 597 -24.74 -25.14 15.02
C THR A 597 -24.25 -25.62 13.64
N GLN A 598 -24.49 -24.84 12.58
CA GLN A 598 -24.02 -25.07 11.21
C GLN A 598 -23.01 -24.01 10.77
N LEU A 599 -22.54 -23.15 11.67
CA LEU A 599 -21.54 -22.12 11.43
C LEU A 599 -20.31 -22.44 12.28
N ASP A 600 -19.30 -23.02 11.64
CA ASP A 600 -17.97 -23.21 12.23
C ASP A 600 -16.95 -22.21 11.64
N VAL A 601 -15.86 -22.00 12.37
CA VAL A 601 -14.78 -21.08 11.97
C VAL A 601 -14.21 -21.44 10.60
N GLY A 602 -14.05 -22.73 10.29
CA GLY A 602 -13.53 -23.24 9.02
C GLY A 602 -14.45 -22.98 7.81
N LEU A 603 -15.77 -23.11 8.00
CA LEU A 603 -16.78 -22.83 6.99
C LEU A 603 -16.84 -21.33 6.64
N VAL A 604 -16.84 -20.45 7.65
CA VAL A 604 -16.77 -19.00 7.43
C VAL A 604 -15.41 -18.62 6.81
N GLU A 605 -14.33 -19.22 7.29
CA GLU A 605 -12.98 -19.08 6.73
C GLU A 605 -12.91 -19.43 5.23
N ALA A 606 -13.68 -20.44 4.80
CA ALA A 606 -13.76 -20.89 3.42
C ALA A 606 -14.67 -19.99 2.56
N ALA A 607 -15.83 -19.57 3.09
CA ALA A 607 -16.72 -18.62 2.44
C ALA A 607 -15.97 -17.31 2.11
N LEU A 608 -15.24 -16.74 3.07
CA LEU A 608 -14.42 -15.54 2.86
C LEU A 608 -13.33 -15.74 1.78
N LYS A 609 -12.76 -16.95 1.66
CA LYS A 609 -11.73 -17.27 0.64
C LYS A 609 -12.30 -17.28 -0.79
N GLU A 610 -13.53 -17.72 -1.02
CA GLU A 610 -14.16 -17.64 -2.35
C GLU A 610 -14.73 -16.23 -2.63
N LEU A 611 -15.18 -15.50 -1.60
CA LEU A 611 -15.58 -14.10 -1.73
C LEU A 611 -14.40 -13.16 -2.08
N GLU A 612 -13.17 -13.47 -1.63
CA GLU A 612 -11.94 -12.79 -2.09
C GLU A 612 -11.84 -12.78 -3.62
N LEU A 613 -12.25 -13.87 -4.28
CA LEU A 613 -12.14 -14.13 -5.73
C LEU A 613 -13.22 -13.42 -6.58
N LEU A 614 -14.11 -12.63 -5.97
CA LEU A 614 -15.08 -11.80 -6.69
C LEU A 614 -14.43 -10.71 -7.54
N ALA A 615 -15.04 -10.40 -8.68
CA ALA A 615 -14.75 -9.19 -9.44
C ALA A 615 -15.02 -7.92 -8.59
N PRO A 616 -14.18 -6.86 -8.65
CA PRO A 616 -14.33 -5.69 -7.78
C PRO A 616 -15.70 -5.02 -7.85
N LEU A 617 -16.32 -4.93 -9.04
CA LEU A 617 -17.64 -4.35 -9.21
C LEU A 617 -18.79 -5.17 -8.57
N ALA A 618 -18.56 -6.43 -8.19
CA ALA A 618 -19.51 -7.25 -7.44
C ALA A 618 -19.33 -7.14 -5.91
N LYS A 619 -18.13 -6.78 -5.43
CA LYS A 619 -17.83 -6.59 -4.00
C LYS A 619 -18.69 -5.48 -3.33
N PRO A 620 -18.96 -4.30 -3.91
CA PRO A 620 -19.84 -3.31 -3.29
C PRO A 620 -21.27 -3.82 -3.11
N THR A 621 -21.76 -4.69 -3.99
CA THR A 621 -23.11 -5.26 -3.86
C THR A 621 -23.22 -6.17 -2.63
N VAL A 622 -22.20 -7.01 -2.39
CA VAL A 622 -22.10 -7.84 -1.17
C VAL A 622 -22.02 -6.95 0.08
N ILE A 623 -21.11 -5.96 0.09
CA ILE A 623 -20.91 -5.03 1.22
C ILE A 623 -22.20 -4.24 1.52
N LYS A 624 -22.91 -3.76 0.49
CA LYS A 624 -24.20 -3.07 0.64
C LYS A 624 -25.29 -3.95 1.23
N ALA A 625 -25.29 -5.26 0.95
CA ALA A 625 -26.21 -6.19 1.58
C ALA A 625 -25.83 -6.53 3.02
N CYS A 626 -24.53 -6.71 3.31
CA CYS A 626 -24.04 -6.88 4.69
C CYS A 626 -24.42 -5.68 5.57
N LEU A 627 -24.14 -4.46 5.13
CA LEU A 627 -24.53 -3.24 5.85
C LEU A 627 -26.05 -3.09 5.97
N ALA A 628 -26.83 -3.50 4.95
CA ALA A 628 -28.30 -3.49 5.02
C ALA A 628 -28.92 -4.57 5.93
N VAL A 629 -28.15 -5.57 6.36
CA VAL A 629 -28.56 -6.55 7.39
C VAL A 629 -28.29 -5.99 8.77
N ILE A 630 -27.07 -5.49 8.97
CA ILE A 630 -26.62 -4.91 10.24
C ILE A 630 -27.49 -3.69 10.60
N MET A 631 -27.55 -2.71 9.69
CA MET A 631 -28.15 -1.40 9.95
C MET A 631 -29.64 -1.38 9.62
N MET A 632 -30.39 -2.32 10.20
CA MET A 632 -31.84 -2.44 10.02
C MET A 632 -32.65 -1.76 11.14
N ASP A 633 -32.02 -1.42 12.26
CA ASP A 633 -32.58 -0.61 13.37
C ASP A 633 -31.88 0.76 13.52
N ASP A 634 -31.15 1.18 12.47
CA ASP A 634 -30.27 2.37 12.41
C ASP A 634 -29.26 2.49 13.57
N LYS A 635 -28.88 1.36 14.16
CA LYS A 635 -27.85 1.24 15.18
C LYS A 635 -26.76 0.26 14.73
N LEU A 636 -25.63 0.35 15.41
CA LEU A 636 -24.45 -0.45 15.15
C LEU A 636 -23.73 -0.74 16.46
N SER A 637 -23.67 -2.00 16.88
CA SER A 637 -22.79 -2.41 17.98
C SER A 637 -21.33 -2.47 17.54
N VAL A 638 -20.41 -2.37 18.50
CA VAL A 638 -18.97 -2.56 18.24
C VAL A 638 -18.68 -3.92 17.61
N ALA A 639 -19.38 -4.99 18.01
CA ALA A 639 -19.22 -6.33 17.45
C ALA A 639 -19.63 -6.42 15.96
N GLU A 640 -20.74 -5.79 15.58
CA GLU A 640 -21.18 -5.70 14.17
C GLU A 640 -20.20 -4.86 13.33
N ALA A 641 -19.64 -3.79 13.89
CA ALA A 641 -18.61 -2.96 13.24
C ALA A 641 -17.28 -3.71 13.07
N GLU A 642 -16.81 -4.44 14.09
CA GLU A 642 -15.62 -5.31 14.03
C GLU A 642 -15.79 -6.40 12.97
N LEU A 643 -16.96 -7.06 12.92
CA LEU A 643 -17.27 -8.11 11.95
C LEU A 643 -17.36 -7.56 10.52
N MET A 644 -17.96 -6.40 10.33
CA MET A 644 -17.99 -5.72 9.02
C MET A 644 -16.57 -5.32 8.56
N ARG A 645 -15.69 -4.87 9.47
CA ARG A 645 -14.26 -4.62 9.16
C ARG A 645 -13.52 -5.90 8.77
N ALA A 646 -13.77 -7.04 9.42
CA ALA A 646 -13.17 -8.33 9.01
C ALA A 646 -13.64 -8.78 7.61
N ILE A 647 -14.92 -8.63 7.29
CA ILE A 647 -15.47 -8.92 5.96
C ILE A 647 -14.83 -8.02 4.91
N CYS A 648 -14.72 -6.71 5.18
CA CYS A 648 -14.07 -5.75 4.28
C CYS A 648 -12.57 -6.05 4.10
N ALA A 649 -11.84 -6.36 5.17
CA ALA A 649 -10.41 -6.74 5.11
C ALA A 649 -10.20 -7.98 4.23
N ALA A 650 -10.98 -9.05 4.44
CA ALA A 650 -10.94 -10.27 3.62
C ALA A 650 -11.27 -10.01 2.13
N LEU A 651 -12.08 -8.99 1.85
CA LEU A 651 -12.41 -8.53 0.50
C LEU A 651 -11.35 -7.61 -0.14
N ASP A 652 -10.26 -7.26 0.56
CA ASP A 652 -9.33 -6.16 0.24
C ASP A 652 -10.06 -4.81 -0.01
N THR A 653 -11.07 -4.51 0.82
CA THR A 653 -11.78 -3.23 0.82
C THR A 653 -11.46 -2.44 2.09
N PRO A 654 -11.02 -1.18 2.01
CA PRO A 654 -10.79 -0.33 3.18
C PRO A 654 -12.12 0.13 3.78
N LEU A 655 -12.33 -0.13 5.07
CA LEU A 655 -13.48 0.35 5.82
C LEU A 655 -12.97 1.11 7.05
N PRO A 656 -13.00 2.47 7.02
CA PRO A 656 -12.60 3.30 8.15
C PRO A 656 -13.29 2.94 9.48
N PRO A 657 -12.69 3.27 10.63
CA PRO A 657 -13.34 3.18 11.93
C PRO A 657 -14.68 3.91 11.91
N ILE A 658 -15.77 3.22 12.20
CA ILE A 658 -17.10 3.82 12.13
C ILE A 658 -17.27 4.74 13.34
N LEU A 659 -17.16 6.05 13.08
CA LEU A 659 -17.24 7.09 14.09
C LEU A 659 -18.67 7.24 14.62
N GLU A 660 -18.77 7.58 15.90
CA GLU A 660 -20.01 8.08 16.49
C GLU A 660 -20.47 9.34 15.76
N THR A 661 -21.66 9.29 15.15
CA THR A 661 -22.36 10.53 14.84
C THR A 661 -22.95 11.05 16.14
N LEU A 662 -22.21 11.97 16.78
CA LEU A 662 -22.76 12.91 17.75
C LEU A 662 -23.77 13.80 17.02
N GLU A 663 -24.96 13.28 16.75
CA GLU A 663 -26.11 14.10 16.45
C GLU A 663 -26.44 14.91 17.71
N PRO A 664 -26.48 16.26 17.65
CA PRO A 664 -27.04 17.03 18.74
C PRO A 664 -28.52 16.69 18.81
N VAL A 665 -28.95 16.03 19.88
CA VAL A 665 -30.37 15.79 20.15
C VAL A 665 -31.06 17.15 20.18
N ALA A 666 -31.94 17.39 19.20
CA ALA A 666 -32.77 18.59 19.19
C ALA A 666 -33.74 18.52 20.38
N THR A 667 -33.56 19.43 21.33
CA THR A 667 -34.37 19.61 22.54
C THR A 667 -35.68 20.33 22.26
#